data_AF-A0A8H4TB28-F1
#
_entry.id   AF-A0A8H4TB28-F1
#
_cell.length_a   1.000
_cell.length_b   1.000
_cell.length_c   1.000
_cell.angle_alpha   90.00
_cell.angle_beta   90.00
_cell.angle_gamma   90.00
#
_symmetry.space_group_name_H-M   'P 1'
#
loop_
_entity.id
_entity.type
_entity.pdbx_description
1 polymer ?
#
loop_
_entity_poly.entity_id
_entity_poly.type
_entity_poly.pdbx_seq_one_letter_code
_entity_poly.pdbx_strand_id
1 'polypeptide(L)'
;MSSATSTDNKGEIPINITNKDLFDTRGLVAGSWKTPSDRKSFPVYEPSSGKVLRQCFDFGHQDFDDAIDVADQGYRKFWSSTTAKERGALLRRWYELILENTDDLAVILSLENGKNLAEAQGEVKMAASYVSWFAEEATRSYGETIPSSSHDTTVLTFREPVGVCGIITPWNFPAAMITRKIAPAFAAGCSVVIKPPSETPFSAISLAKLAVEAGIPESIIHVVPTKDRQASLELATNPKVKKLSFTGSTGVGKMLTKLASGTMKKVSMELGGNAPLIVFEDANLDLAVEGALAAKFRCAGQTCVCANRIYVQSSILESFSSKLVERVSKLSLGNGLDQDTTLGPLVNAAAVQREMEVARDETFGPLAAIFSFDTEEEVIALANDTEFGLAGYFFCRDIGRVMRVARQLECGMVGVNTGLMTACESPFGGIKESGVGIEGSKYGLAEYQNVKGIDYGFGCYVDSLRDRVESLRGMIRETRSSEYEDMVEPAPASIPTPSNTLPKVSPNYSGSGSIFKYPTLHSSIQLGHANDLPVLANFLGDAVELVKLYFDALHVTMPSMRQADVFQQLERLYTGNPPYTGHEKTQDLFQLHMIFAIGAMRSPGRWREDCARDHYLTAIRKEAHLTTVPAPAQVQNLLLVFVFATLHDVGIASTWEIIRQAMRVCVKYGFHSRETAVDDALSEQLRRRIFWSAYISDRYSSQNLGRPTALAEEDVTVDIPMNQDDDTIKAGEPEIPGRYTEVTNLIRHTLLRRLGTNARTALNRLSRQRASLTEQIEATKAWTDALEAWYNSSIVKPNPTNAYETKEYLDINFHRERMKFLSYLVLPSDAQDTTASIEHSWQYTLSAYQILLSYQKQSNDGFLAPNWTYVQDVLKSGFGILYCAVGIPEQRRRSNEGAGLLPPELDTIVNALKLCGETLKQITAEWQTVQRHANAFVQMSESVLELIASTTRNATREQSHTDAGEDGSGDIMDWNLEELDSTLNLFQSGEIAPFTDADWAELFDLAVEMDGEFSVPG
;
A
#
# COMPACT_ATOMS: atom_id res chain seq x y z
N MET A 1 26.00 -7.35 42.64
CA MET A 1 27.31 -7.60 43.28
C MET A 1 28.38 -7.38 42.23
N SER A 2 29.24 -6.41 42.49
CA SER A 2 30.33 -5.95 41.64
C SER A 2 31.57 -6.84 41.76
N SER A 3 32.44 -6.73 40.74
CA SER A 3 33.82 -7.20 40.65
C SER A 3 34.05 -8.66 40.23
N ALA A 4 34.36 -8.84 38.94
CA ALA A 4 35.46 -9.68 38.45
C ALA A 4 35.55 -9.63 36.90
N THR A 5 36.20 -8.60 36.34
CA THR A 5 36.77 -8.64 34.97
C THR A 5 37.87 -7.58 34.84
N SER A 6 38.99 -7.79 35.54
CA SER A 6 40.28 -7.23 35.13
C SER A 6 41.14 -8.37 34.58
N THR A 7 40.84 -8.83 33.37
CA THR A 7 41.85 -9.45 32.54
C THR A 7 42.61 -8.31 31.86
N ASP A 8 43.91 -8.24 32.10
CA ASP A 8 44.85 -7.25 31.54
C ASP A 8 44.64 -7.04 30.03
N ASN A 9 44.04 -5.91 29.62
CA ASN A 9 43.93 -5.42 28.23
C ASN A 9 45.28 -4.89 27.69
N LYS A 10 46.42 -5.46 28.09
CA LYS A 10 47.73 -5.00 27.61
C LYS A 10 47.99 -5.55 26.20
N GLY A 11 47.72 -4.73 25.18
CA GLY A 11 48.11 -4.99 23.80
C GLY A 11 46.97 -5.03 22.77
N GLU A 12 45.71 -4.91 23.19
CA GLU A 12 44.57 -4.82 22.29
C GLU A 12 44.36 -3.40 21.76
N ILE A 13 43.85 -3.28 20.53
CA ILE A 13 43.59 -1.97 19.91
C ILE A 13 42.37 -1.32 20.57
N PRO A 14 42.47 -0.03 20.99
CA PRO A 14 41.33 0.70 21.51
C PRO A 14 40.30 0.94 20.40
N ILE A 15 39.04 0.59 20.66
CA ILE A 15 37.91 0.89 19.78
C ILE A 15 37.25 2.19 20.23
N ASN A 16 37.07 3.12 19.30
CA ASN A 16 36.40 4.40 19.55
C ASN A 16 35.07 4.44 18.80
N ILE A 17 34.01 3.99 19.46
CA ILE A 17 32.63 3.98 18.96
C ILE A 17 31.70 4.60 20.01
N THR A 18 30.59 5.18 19.57
CA THR A 18 29.62 5.85 20.42
C THR A 18 28.78 4.83 21.21
N ASN A 19 28.19 3.88 20.51
CA ASN A 19 27.43 2.77 21.07
C ASN A 19 28.36 1.59 21.40
N LYS A 20 28.87 1.57 22.63
CA LYS A 20 29.80 0.55 23.10
C LYS A 20 29.19 -0.86 23.17
N ASP A 21 27.87 -0.96 23.26
CA ASP A 21 27.20 -2.25 23.37
C ASP A 21 27.24 -3.07 22.08
N LEU A 22 27.51 -2.43 20.93
CA LEU A 22 27.65 -3.09 19.63
C LEU A 22 28.88 -3.99 19.54
N PHE A 23 29.95 -3.68 20.27
CA PHE A 23 31.19 -4.44 20.22
C PHE A 23 31.23 -5.48 21.35
N ASP A 24 30.71 -6.68 21.07
CA ASP A 24 30.62 -7.80 22.02
C ASP A 24 31.39 -9.01 21.50
N THR A 25 31.96 -9.78 22.42
CA THR A 25 32.77 -10.97 22.13
C THR A 25 31.98 -12.26 22.28
N ARG A 26 30.81 -12.20 22.91
CA ARG A 26 29.88 -13.31 23.12
C ARG A 26 29.16 -13.68 21.83
N GLY A 27 28.78 -14.95 21.71
CA GLY A 27 27.86 -15.43 20.69
C GLY A 27 26.41 -15.38 21.18
N LEU A 28 25.47 -15.21 20.25
CA LEU A 28 24.04 -15.39 20.52
C LEU A 28 23.71 -16.86 20.24
N VAL A 29 23.66 -17.69 21.27
CA VAL A 29 23.59 -19.15 21.13
C VAL A 29 22.44 -19.69 21.96
N ALA A 30 21.54 -20.44 21.33
CA ALA A 30 20.37 -21.03 21.96
C ALA A 30 19.58 -20.00 22.82
N GLY A 31 19.20 -18.88 22.17
CA GLY A 31 18.31 -17.87 22.74
C GLY A 31 18.92 -16.95 23.80
N SER A 32 20.25 -16.81 23.86
CA SER A 32 20.91 -15.89 24.80
C SER A 32 22.36 -15.61 24.45
N TRP A 33 22.86 -14.45 24.90
CA TRP A 33 24.26 -14.05 24.78
C TRP A 33 25.15 -14.83 25.74
N LYS A 34 25.98 -15.73 25.22
CA LYS A 34 26.74 -16.71 25.99
C LYS A 34 28.25 -16.65 25.73
N THR A 35 28.99 -17.28 26.63
CA THR A 35 30.38 -17.69 26.44
C THR A 35 30.43 -19.22 26.39
N PRO A 36 31.32 -19.84 25.59
CA PRO A 36 31.46 -21.29 25.56
C PRO A 36 31.86 -21.81 26.95
N SER A 37 31.45 -23.04 27.25
CA SER A 37 31.63 -23.65 28.57
C SER A 37 33.12 -23.82 28.95
N ASP A 38 33.98 -24.09 27.97
CA ASP A 38 35.43 -24.20 28.11
C ASP A 38 36.18 -22.86 28.05
N ARG A 39 35.45 -21.74 27.86
CA ARG A 39 35.97 -20.37 27.71
C ARG A 39 37.01 -20.22 26.58
N LYS A 40 37.04 -21.14 25.62
CA LYS A 40 37.97 -21.08 24.49
C LYS A 40 37.70 -19.82 23.66
N SER A 41 38.76 -19.23 23.13
CA SER A 41 38.69 -18.05 22.28
C SER A 41 39.77 -18.08 21.21
N PHE A 42 39.62 -17.23 20.20
CA PHE A 42 40.62 -16.99 19.18
C PHE A 42 40.86 -15.49 18.94
N PRO A 43 42.09 -15.10 18.56
CA PRO A 43 42.38 -13.71 18.24
C PRO A 43 41.78 -13.33 16.89
N VAL A 44 41.16 -12.16 16.87
CA VAL A 44 40.83 -11.38 15.67
C VAL A 44 41.87 -10.28 15.54
N TYR A 45 42.44 -10.11 14.35
CA TYR A 45 43.54 -9.18 14.09
C TYR A 45 43.04 -7.98 13.31
N GLU A 46 43.60 -6.81 13.60
CA GLU A 46 43.44 -5.64 12.75
C GLU A 46 44.49 -5.73 11.63
N PRO A 47 44.08 -5.76 10.36
CA PRO A 47 44.91 -6.22 9.26
C PRO A 47 46.02 -5.24 8.86
N SER A 48 45.91 -3.94 9.15
CA SER A 48 46.97 -2.98 8.79
C SER A 48 48.17 -3.03 9.74
N SER A 49 47.94 -3.28 11.03
CA SER A 49 48.99 -3.36 12.05
C SER A 49 49.40 -4.78 12.41
N GLY A 50 48.56 -5.78 12.10
CA GLY A 50 48.75 -7.18 12.50
C GLY A 50 48.60 -7.41 14.01
N LYS A 51 48.16 -6.41 14.78
CA LYS A 51 47.91 -6.53 16.22
C LYS A 51 46.54 -7.15 16.48
N VAL A 52 46.38 -7.75 17.66
CA VAL A 52 45.09 -8.29 18.08
C VAL A 52 44.12 -7.14 18.32
N LEU A 53 43.00 -7.15 17.59
CA LEU A 53 41.87 -6.26 17.82
C LEU A 53 41.14 -6.66 19.11
N ARG A 54 40.76 -7.94 19.20
CA ARG A 54 40.08 -8.53 20.36
C ARG A 54 40.08 -10.07 20.30
N GLN A 55 39.94 -10.72 21.45
CA GLN A 55 39.61 -12.15 21.52
C GLN A 55 38.11 -12.39 21.27
N CYS A 56 37.76 -13.25 20.31
CA CYS A 56 36.39 -13.72 20.07
C CYS A 56 36.23 -15.13 20.64
N PHE A 57 35.10 -15.42 21.30
CA PHE A 57 34.87 -16.75 21.86
C PHE A 57 34.71 -17.82 20.76
N ASP A 58 35.26 -19.00 21.00
CA ASP A 58 35.32 -20.13 20.06
C ASP A 58 34.32 -21.20 20.49
N PHE A 59 33.16 -21.26 19.85
CA PHE A 59 32.09 -22.21 20.18
C PHE A 59 32.33 -23.58 19.54
N GLY A 60 31.92 -24.63 20.27
CA GLY A 60 32.11 -26.02 19.88
C GLY A 60 30.90 -26.64 19.20
N HIS A 61 31.00 -27.93 18.88
CA HIS A 61 29.95 -28.70 18.20
C HIS A 61 28.62 -28.69 18.96
N GLN A 62 28.63 -28.92 20.28
CA GLN A 62 27.41 -28.90 21.11
C GLN A 62 26.68 -27.55 21.07
N ASP A 63 27.40 -26.44 20.94
CA ASP A 63 26.80 -25.11 20.86
C ASP A 63 26.02 -24.93 19.54
N PHE A 64 26.48 -25.54 18.44
CA PHE A 64 25.75 -25.57 17.18
C PHE A 64 24.47 -26.42 17.30
N ASP A 65 24.56 -27.61 17.91
CA ASP A 65 23.40 -28.46 18.15
C ASP A 65 22.33 -27.73 18.98
N ASP A 66 22.72 -27.12 20.10
CA ASP A 66 21.81 -26.37 20.96
C ASP A 66 21.17 -25.18 20.22
N ALA A 67 21.95 -24.47 19.40
CA ALA A 67 21.45 -23.37 18.58
C ALA A 67 20.45 -23.85 17.53
N ILE A 68 20.72 -24.97 16.86
CA ILE A 68 19.82 -25.57 15.86
C ILE A 68 18.51 -26.02 16.51
N ASP A 69 18.58 -26.59 17.71
CA ASP A 69 17.42 -27.09 18.44
C ASP A 69 16.47 -25.96 18.88
N VAL A 70 17.03 -24.86 19.36
CA VAL A 70 16.26 -23.65 19.67
C VAL A 70 15.72 -23.01 18.39
N ALA A 71 16.52 -22.92 17.33
CA ALA A 71 16.09 -22.37 16.04
C ALA A 71 14.91 -23.14 15.44
N ASP A 72 14.91 -24.48 15.56
CA ASP A 72 13.86 -25.37 15.05
C ASP A 72 12.52 -25.15 15.78
N GLN A 73 12.55 -24.89 17.08
CA GLN A 73 11.35 -24.53 17.85
C GLN A 73 10.94 -23.08 17.58
N GLY A 74 11.93 -22.18 17.48
CA GLY A 74 11.76 -20.76 17.32
C GLY A 74 11.04 -20.38 16.03
N TYR A 75 11.46 -20.92 14.87
CA TYR A 75 10.84 -20.54 13.60
C TYR A 75 9.38 -20.97 13.50
N ARG A 76 9.01 -22.13 14.08
CA ARG A 76 7.62 -22.61 14.07
C ARG A 76 6.72 -21.65 14.82
N LYS A 77 7.15 -21.23 16.02
CA LYS A 77 6.43 -20.24 16.82
C LYS A 77 6.36 -18.91 16.06
N PHE A 78 7.50 -18.40 15.62
CA PHE A 78 7.60 -17.13 14.90
C PHE A 78 6.70 -17.07 13.67
N TRP A 79 6.73 -18.08 12.81
CA TRP A 79 5.85 -18.16 11.64
C TRP A 79 4.37 -18.25 12.02
N SER A 80 4.02 -19.07 13.02
CA SER A 80 2.62 -19.23 13.44
C SER A 80 2.03 -18.02 14.16
N SER A 81 2.87 -17.21 14.81
CA SER A 81 2.45 -16.09 15.65
C SER A 81 2.66 -14.72 14.99
N THR A 82 3.16 -14.67 13.75
CA THR A 82 3.37 -13.42 13.03
C THR A 82 2.78 -13.48 11.63
N THR A 83 2.16 -12.39 11.24
CA THR A 83 1.80 -12.08 9.86
C THR A 83 3.03 -11.60 9.09
N ALA A 84 2.93 -11.62 7.76
CA ALA A 84 3.95 -11.04 6.89
C ALA A 84 4.19 -9.54 7.18
N LYS A 85 3.13 -8.78 7.49
CA LYS A 85 3.21 -7.36 7.82
C LYS A 85 4.02 -7.12 9.09
N GLU A 86 3.78 -7.91 10.15
CA GLU A 86 4.53 -7.81 11.41
C GLU A 86 6.01 -8.15 11.21
N ARG A 87 6.33 -9.19 10.43
CA ARG A 87 7.74 -9.50 10.10
C ARG A 87 8.40 -8.39 9.28
N GLY A 88 7.67 -7.80 8.33
CA GLY A 88 8.12 -6.62 7.60
C GLY A 88 8.42 -5.43 8.52
N ALA A 89 7.55 -5.16 9.50
CA ALA A 89 7.76 -4.09 10.48
C ALA A 89 9.00 -4.32 11.36
N LEU A 90 9.26 -5.56 11.81
CA LEU A 90 10.48 -5.91 12.56
C LEU A 90 11.74 -5.67 11.72
N LEU A 91 11.73 -6.07 10.44
CA LEU A 91 12.84 -5.83 9.52
C LEU A 91 13.03 -4.33 9.26
N ARG A 92 11.94 -3.57 9.12
CA ARG A 92 12.02 -2.12 8.91
C ARG A 92 12.68 -1.41 10.10
N ARG A 93 12.30 -1.79 11.31
CA ARG A 93 12.95 -1.28 12.53
C ARG A 93 14.43 -1.67 12.61
N TRP A 94 14.78 -2.89 12.20
CA TRP A 94 16.18 -3.31 12.14
C TRP A 94 16.98 -2.50 11.11
N TYR A 95 16.39 -2.20 9.95
CA TYR A 95 16.98 -1.29 8.96
C TYR A 95 17.27 0.09 9.53
N GLU A 96 16.31 0.69 10.25
CA GLU A 96 16.46 2.00 10.90
C GLU A 96 17.62 1.98 11.92
N LEU A 97 17.66 0.97 12.79
CA LEU A 97 18.74 0.79 13.77
C LEU A 97 20.12 0.61 13.12
N ILE A 98 20.22 -0.09 11.98
CA ILE A 98 21.48 -0.20 11.23
C ILE A 98 21.93 1.18 10.74
N LEU A 99 21.00 1.99 10.20
CA LEU A 99 21.34 3.32 9.71
C LEU A 99 21.74 4.28 10.83
N GLU A 100 21.02 4.26 11.95
CA GLU A 100 21.35 5.05 13.15
C GLU A 100 22.75 4.76 13.68
N ASN A 101 23.23 3.51 13.53
CA ASN A 101 24.54 3.07 14.02
C ASN A 101 25.56 2.91 12.88
N THR A 102 25.36 3.57 11.72
CA THR A 102 26.21 3.40 10.52
C THR A 102 27.70 3.62 10.82
N ASP A 103 28.03 4.69 11.53
CA ASP A 103 29.43 5.08 11.77
C ASP A 103 30.14 4.10 12.71
N ASP A 104 29.46 3.68 13.79
CA ASP A 104 30.01 2.70 14.73
C ASP A 104 30.21 1.33 14.07
N LEU A 105 29.23 0.89 13.27
CA LEU A 105 29.33 -0.34 12.48
C LEU A 105 30.46 -0.26 11.45
N ALA A 106 30.64 0.89 10.80
CA ALA A 106 31.71 1.09 9.82
C ALA A 106 33.11 1.06 10.46
N VAL A 107 33.26 1.62 11.67
CA VAL A 107 34.51 1.53 12.44
C VAL A 107 34.83 0.09 12.82
N ILE A 108 33.84 -0.66 13.35
CA ILE A 108 34.02 -2.08 13.69
C ILE A 108 34.44 -2.87 12.46
N LEU A 109 33.71 -2.70 11.35
CA LEU A 109 33.94 -3.39 10.09
C LEU A 109 35.34 -3.06 9.52
N SER A 110 35.71 -1.78 9.46
CA SER A 110 37.01 -1.34 8.95
C SER A 110 38.16 -1.92 9.77
N LEU A 111 38.04 -1.97 11.10
CA LEU A 111 39.07 -2.52 11.99
C LEU A 111 39.27 -4.03 11.86
N GLU A 112 38.21 -4.81 11.62
CA GLU A 112 38.37 -6.27 11.47
C GLU A 112 38.66 -6.70 10.01
N ASN A 113 38.16 -5.96 9.02
CA ASN A 113 38.30 -6.31 7.60
C ASN A 113 39.48 -5.61 6.90
N GLY A 114 39.75 -4.35 7.25
CA GLY A 114 40.80 -3.52 6.66
C GLY A 114 40.37 -2.53 5.59
N LYS A 115 39.15 -2.64 5.03
CA LYS A 115 38.69 -1.64 4.04
C LYS A 115 38.61 -0.23 4.64
N ASN A 116 38.78 0.78 3.78
CA ASN A 116 38.70 2.17 4.22
C ASN A 116 37.31 2.51 4.77
N LEU A 117 37.23 3.52 5.63
CA LEU A 117 36.00 3.87 6.36
C LEU A 117 34.84 4.22 5.41
N ALA A 118 35.10 4.89 4.29
CA ALA A 118 34.07 5.23 3.31
C ALA A 118 33.49 3.98 2.63
N GLU A 119 34.33 3.00 2.28
CA GLU A 119 33.88 1.70 1.78
C GLU A 119 33.11 0.92 2.85
N ALA A 120 33.54 0.98 4.12
CA ALA A 120 32.84 0.34 5.24
C ALA A 120 31.44 0.95 5.45
N GLN A 121 31.31 2.28 5.45
CA GLN A 121 30.02 2.97 5.52
C GLN A 121 29.14 2.63 4.32
N GLY A 122 29.72 2.58 3.11
CA GLY A 122 29.03 2.15 1.90
C GLY A 122 28.50 0.73 2.00
N GLU A 123 29.27 -0.19 2.57
CA GLU A 123 28.82 -1.56 2.84
C GLU A 123 27.70 -1.59 3.88
N VAL A 124 27.80 -0.86 4.99
CA VAL A 124 26.75 -0.87 6.02
C VAL A 124 25.42 -0.37 5.44
N LYS A 125 25.45 0.68 4.62
CA LYS A 125 24.25 1.18 3.90
C LYS A 125 23.72 0.16 2.90
N MET A 126 24.60 -0.53 2.17
CA MET A 126 24.21 -1.63 1.29
C MET A 126 23.60 -2.80 2.07
N ALA A 127 24.17 -3.14 3.23
CA ALA A 127 23.65 -4.18 4.10
C ALA A 127 22.24 -3.82 4.58
N ALA A 128 22.02 -2.56 4.97
CA ALA A 128 20.74 -2.02 5.37
C ALA A 128 19.71 -2.07 4.21
N SER A 129 20.11 -1.77 2.97
CA SER A 129 19.16 -1.79 1.84
C SER A 129 18.57 -3.17 1.58
N TYR A 130 19.33 -4.26 1.75
CA TYR A 130 18.76 -5.62 1.71
C TYR A 130 17.73 -5.86 2.80
N VAL A 131 17.93 -5.32 4.01
CA VAL A 131 16.96 -5.41 5.10
C VAL A 131 15.67 -4.67 4.74
N SER A 132 15.77 -3.43 4.22
CA SER A 132 14.60 -2.67 3.77
C SER A 132 13.86 -3.37 2.62
N TRP A 133 14.59 -3.88 1.63
CA TRP A 133 14.01 -4.59 0.50
C TRP A 133 13.20 -5.81 0.94
N PHE A 134 13.75 -6.64 1.82
CA PHE A 134 13.04 -7.83 2.29
C PHE A 134 11.97 -7.55 3.35
N ALA A 135 12.03 -6.40 4.04
CA ALA A 135 10.91 -5.90 4.84
C ALA A 135 9.65 -5.72 3.97
N GLU A 136 9.85 -5.17 2.77
CA GLU A 136 8.80 -4.94 1.79
C GLU A 136 8.39 -6.24 1.07
N GLU A 137 9.34 -7.10 0.69
CA GLU A 137 9.01 -8.37 0.03
C GLU A 137 8.30 -9.37 0.96
N ALA A 138 8.38 -9.19 2.29
CA ALA A 138 7.70 -10.05 3.26
C ALA A 138 6.20 -10.19 2.97
N THR A 139 5.53 -9.10 2.57
CA THR A 139 4.08 -9.07 2.25
C THR A 139 3.76 -9.46 0.82
N ARG A 140 4.78 -9.74 -0.01
CA ARG A 140 4.65 -10.03 -1.45
C ARG A 140 4.94 -11.49 -1.78
N SER A 141 4.80 -12.39 -0.81
CA SER A 141 4.99 -13.82 -1.00
C SER A 141 3.74 -14.49 -1.62
N TYR A 142 3.54 -14.24 -2.91
CA TYR A 142 2.34 -14.70 -3.62
C TYR A 142 2.38 -16.19 -3.96
N GLY A 143 1.26 -16.85 -3.69
CA GLY A 143 0.88 -18.13 -4.29
C GLY A 143 0.18 -17.94 -5.65
N GLU A 144 -0.26 -19.04 -6.24
CA GLU A 144 -0.94 -19.05 -7.53
C GLU A 144 -2.17 -19.97 -7.49
N THR A 145 -3.21 -19.59 -8.23
CA THR A 145 -4.32 -20.50 -8.58
C THR A 145 -4.08 -21.01 -9.99
N ILE A 146 -3.94 -22.32 -10.14
CA ILE A 146 -3.62 -22.96 -11.42
C ILE A 146 -4.86 -23.72 -11.91
N PRO A 147 -5.34 -23.43 -13.14
CA PRO A 147 -6.44 -24.20 -13.72
C PRO A 147 -6.11 -25.69 -13.76
N SER A 148 -6.95 -26.49 -13.14
CA SER A 148 -6.80 -27.95 -13.13
C SER A 148 -7.14 -28.55 -14.49
N SER A 149 -6.38 -29.56 -14.90
CA SER A 149 -6.73 -30.43 -16.03
C SER A 149 -7.79 -31.48 -15.67
N SER A 150 -8.08 -31.67 -14.38
CA SER A 150 -9.11 -32.57 -13.87
C SER A 150 -10.37 -31.80 -13.49
N HIS A 151 -11.53 -32.28 -13.91
CA HIS A 151 -12.82 -31.56 -13.86
C HIS A 151 -13.30 -31.18 -12.44
N ASP A 152 -12.90 -31.91 -11.40
CA ASP A 152 -13.44 -31.75 -10.04
C ASP A 152 -12.38 -31.29 -9.01
N THR A 153 -11.28 -30.71 -9.49
CA THR A 153 -10.19 -30.24 -8.62
C THR A 153 -9.78 -28.80 -8.95
N THR A 154 -9.32 -28.07 -7.94
CA THR A 154 -8.67 -26.76 -8.09
C THR A 154 -7.28 -26.84 -7.49
N VAL A 155 -6.27 -26.35 -8.22
CA VAL A 155 -4.89 -26.32 -7.75
C VAL A 155 -4.58 -24.95 -7.15
N LEU A 156 -4.19 -24.93 -5.88
CA LEU A 156 -3.70 -23.75 -5.20
C LEU A 156 -2.24 -23.96 -4.81
N THR A 157 -1.41 -22.93 -4.93
CA THR A 157 -0.04 -22.96 -4.41
C THR A 157 0.13 -21.94 -3.29
N PHE A 158 0.90 -22.32 -2.27
CA PHE A 158 1.27 -21.46 -1.14
C PHE A 158 2.79 -21.45 -0.99
N ARG A 159 3.32 -20.37 -0.43
CA ARG A 159 4.75 -20.23 -0.09
C ARG A 159 4.92 -20.25 1.42
N GLU A 160 5.62 -21.26 1.91
CA GLU A 160 5.87 -21.46 3.35
C GLU A 160 7.37 -21.42 3.64
N PRO A 161 7.82 -20.98 4.83
CA PRO A 161 9.24 -20.99 5.19
C PRO A 161 9.84 -22.38 5.05
N VAL A 162 11.09 -22.46 4.58
CA VAL A 162 11.81 -23.75 4.51
C VAL A 162 12.10 -24.34 5.90
N GLY A 163 12.23 -23.50 6.94
CA GLY A 163 12.53 -23.90 8.31
C GLY A 163 13.85 -23.31 8.81
N VAL A 164 14.65 -24.11 9.52
CA VAL A 164 15.97 -23.68 10.02
C VAL A 164 16.96 -23.53 8.86
N CYS A 165 17.62 -22.38 8.80
CA CYS A 165 18.62 -22.05 7.79
C CYS A 165 20.03 -21.98 8.42
N GLY A 166 20.95 -22.81 7.94
CA GLY A 166 22.38 -22.69 8.24
C GLY A 166 23.02 -21.64 7.34
N ILE A 167 23.70 -20.66 7.92
CA ILE A 167 24.28 -19.51 7.22
C ILE A 167 25.78 -19.48 7.46
N ILE A 168 26.57 -19.49 6.39
CA ILE A 168 28.04 -19.41 6.47
C ILE A 168 28.50 -18.29 5.53
N THR A 169 29.13 -17.24 6.10
CA THR A 169 29.53 -16.04 5.36
C THR A 169 31.04 -15.87 5.27
N PRO A 170 31.54 -15.15 4.24
CA PRO A 170 32.94 -14.81 4.07
C PRO A 170 33.29 -13.49 4.79
N TRP A 171 34.57 -13.17 4.82
CA TRP A 171 35.13 -12.00 5.49
C TRP A 171 35.15 -10.72 4.66
N ASN A 172 34.98 -10.80 3.34
CA ASN A 172 35.20 -9.65 2.46
C ASN A 172 34.08 -8.59 2.52
N PHE A 173 32.85 -9.01 2.79
CA PHE A 173 31.71 -8.14 3.07
C PHE A 173 31.02 -8.60 4.37
N PRO A 174 31.60 -8.29 5.55
CA PRO A 174 31.15 -8.79 6.85
C PRO A 174 29.70 -8.46 7.21
N ALA A 175 29.19 -7.32 6.73
CA ALA A 175 27.83 -6.86 7.02
C ALA A 175 26.87 -7.27 5.90
N ALA A 176 27.20 -6.98 4.65
CA ALA A 176 26.26 -7.20 3.54
C ALA A 176 25.99 -8.69 3.30
N MET A 177 26.98 -9.58 3.49
CA MET A 177 26.75 -11.03 3.34
C MET A 177 25.83 -11.60 4.41
N ILE A 178 25.79 -10.99 5.59
CA ILE A 178 24.86 -11.37 6.65
C ILE A 178 23.44 -10.98 6.25
N THR A 179 23.21 -9.69 5.97
CA THR A 179 21.84 -9.19 5.72
C THR A 179 21.25 -9.74 4.42
N ARG A 180 22.05 -9.94 3.37
CA ARG A 180 21.63 -10.60 2.12
C ARG A 180 21.00 -11.97 2.33
N LYS A 181 21.43 -12.69 3.38
CA LYS A 181 20.99 -14.05 3.69
C LYS A 181 19.91 -14.10 4.76
N ILE A 182 20.02 -13.27 5.80
CA ILE A 182 19.13 -13.40 6.96
C ILE A 182 17.87 -12.53 6.85
N ALA A 183 17.94 -11.39 6.16
CA ALA A 183 16.74 -10.58 5.89
C ALA A 183 15.66 -11.37 5.10
N PRO A 184 15.96 -12.05 3.97
CA PRO A 184 14.94 -12.87 3.30
C PRO A 184 14.51 -14.07 4.14
N ALA A 185 15.40 -14.64 4.96
CA ALA A 185 15.05 -15.73 5.87
C ALA A 185 13.98 -15.28 6.89
N PHE A 186 14.19 -14.14 7.54
CA PHE A 186 13.22 -13.58 8.49
C PHE A 186 11.93 -13.16 7.81
N ALA A 187 11.99 -12.53 6.63
CA ALA A 187 10.82 -12.16 5.85
C ALA A 187 9.93 -13.39 5.54
N ALA A 188 10.57 -14.50 5.14
CA ALA A 188 9.91 -15.78 4.89
C ALA A 188 9.36 -16.46 6.16
N GLY A 189 9.84 -16.09 7.35
CA GLY A 189 9.48 -16.72 8.63
C GLY A 189 10.40 -17.86 9.07
N CYS A 190 11.64 -17.91 8.57
CA CYS A 190 12.66 -18.88 8.94
C CYS A 190 13.42 -18.44 10.21
N SER A 191 14.14 -19.39 10.82
CA SER A 191 15.22 -19.11 11.78
C SER A 191 16.59 -19.33 11.15
N VAL A 192 17.62 -18.71 11.71
CA VAL A 192 18.99 -18.76 11.19
C VAL A 192 20.00 -19.16 12.26
N VAL A 193 20.95 -20.01 11.89
CA VAL A 193 22.16 -20.29 12.68
C VAL A 193 23.37 -19.91 11.82
N ILE A 194 24.12 -18.92 12.29
CA ILE A 194 25.14 -18.21 11.54
C ILE A 194 26.52 -18.61 12.07
N LYS A 195 27.37 -19.13 11.18
CA LYS A 195 28.81 -19.21 11.41
C LYS A 195 29.48 -18.02 10.69
N PRO A 196 29.86 -16.95 11.40
CA PRO A 196 30.59 -15.86 10.78
C PRO A 196 32.03 -16.29 10.44
N PRO A 197 32.72 -15.55 9.55
CA PRO A 197 34.15 -15.73 9.34
C PRO A 197 34.92 -15.44 10.64
N SER A 198 36.04 -16.13 10.84
CA SER A 198 36.88 -15.96 12.04
C SER A 198 37.72 -14.68 11.99
N GLU A 199 37.88 -14.12 10.81
CA GLU A 199 38.59 -12.88 10.51
C GLU A 199 37.75 -11.66 10.84
N THR A 200 36.44 -11.72 10.61
CA THR A 200 35.53 -10.57 10.78
C THR A 200 34.21 -10.96 11.49
N PRO A 201 34.27 -11.49 12.73
CA PRO A 201 33.07 -11.95 13.43
C PRO A 201 32.24 -10.83 14.06
N PHE A 202 32.83 -9.66 14.35
CA PHE A 202 32.20 -8.64 15.18
C PHE A 202 31.09 -7.91 14.42
N SER A 203 31.23 -7.67 13.11
CA SER A 203 30.14 -7.08 12.31
C SER A 203 28.86 -7.92 12.38
N ALA A 204 28.99 -9.26 12.30
CA ALA A 204 27.84 -10.17 12.40
C ALA A 204 27.20 -10.14 13.79
N ILE A 205 28.03 -10.07 14.84
CA ILE A 205 27.56 -9.95 16.24
C ILE A 205 26.83 -8.62 16.46
N SER A 206 27.39 -7.51 16.00
CA SER A 206 26.77 -6.18 16.11
C SER A 206 25.42 -6.12 15.38
N LEU A 207 25.35 -6.67 14.17
CA LEU A 207 24.10 -6.75 13.42
C LEU A 207 23.03 -7.60 14.14
N ALA A 208 23.43 -8.70 14.78
CA ALA A 208 22.51 -9.53 15.56
C ALA A 208 21.99 -8.82 16.81
N LYS A 209 22.79 -7.96 17.45
CA LYS A 209 22.29 -7.10 18.55
C LYS A 209 21.20 -6.16 18.09
N LEU A 210 21.45 -5.45 16.99
CA LEU A 210 20.46 -4.53 16.41
C LEU A 210 19.20 -5.28 15.96
N ALA A 211 19.33 -6.52 15.47
CA ALA A 211 18.19 -7.37 15.14
C ALA A 211 17.34 -7.70 16.38
N VAL A 212 17.98 -8.10 17.48
CA VAL A 212 17.30 -8.38 18.76
C VAL A 212 16.65 -7.11 19.33
N GLU A 213 17.34 -5.97 19.24
CA GLU A 213 16.82 -4.66 19.64
C GLU A 213 15.62 -4.21 18.80
N ALA A 214 15.59 -4.56 17.51
CA ALA A 214 14.44 -4.35 16.64
C ALA A 214 13.22 -5.22 17.02
N GLY A 215 13.40 -6.21 17.90
CA GLY A 215 12.34 -7.14 18.33
C GLY A 215 12.38 -8.50 17.63
N ILE A 216 13.42 -8.80 16.84
CA ILE A 216 13.61 -10.14 16.29
C ILE A 216 13.90 -11.09 17.47
N PRO A 217 13.11 -12.16 17.68
CA PRO A 217 13.30 -13.03 18.84
C PRO A 217 14.68 -13.70 18.86
N GLU A 218 15.34 -13.72 20.01
CA GLU A 218 16.62 -14.42 20.21
C GLU A 218 16.52 -15.93 19.89
N SER A 219 15.32 -16.50 19.85
CA SER A 219 15.06 -17.89 19.48
C SER A 219 15.11 -18.17 17.97
N ILE A 220 15.21 -17.16 17.11
CA ILE A 220 15.27 -17.36 15.65
C ILE A 220 16.56 -16.84 15.00
N ILE A 221 17.44 -16.20 15.77
CA ILE A 221 18.74 -15.72 15.30
C ILE A 221 19.82 -16.23 16.24
N HIS A 222 20.78 -16.97 15.68
CA HIS A 222 21.93 -17.46 16.42
C HIS A 222 23.22 -17.12 15.68
N VAL A 223 24.19 -16.54 16.38
CA VAL A 223 25.53 -16.24 15.87
C VAL A 223 26.51 -17.06 16.70
N VAL A 224 27.16 -18.03 16.05
CA VAL A 224 28.03 -19.03 16.68
C VAL A 224 29.45 -18.91 16.09
N PRO A 225 30.28 -17.96 16.58
CA PRO A 225 31.66 -17.81 16.12
C PRO A 225 32.49 -19.06 16.42
N THR A 226 33.23 -19.56 15.44
CA THR A 226 34.12 -20.71 15.65
C THR A 226 35.26 -20.73 14.63
N LYS A 227 36.44 -21.17 15.07
CA LYS A 227 37.54 -21.61 14.19
C LYS A 227 37.52 -23.11 13.93
N ASP A 228 36.73 -23.87 14.69
CA ASP A 228 36.55 -25.29 14.48
C ASP A 228 35.61 -25.54 13.28
N ARG A 229 36.22 -25.91 12.15
CA ARG A 229 35.47 -26.23 10.94
C ARG A 229 34.56 -27.43 11.16
N GLN A 230 34.95 -28.42 11.96
CA GLN A 230 34.15 -29.62 12.20
C GLN A 230 32.87 -29.30 12.95
N ALA A 231 32.93 -28.42 13.95
CA ALA A 231 31.74 -27.92 14.64
C ALA A 231 30.74 -27.30 13.65
N SER A 232 31.22 -26.44 12.73
CA SER A 232 30.34 -25.78 11.75
C SER A 232 29.75 -26.70 10.67
N LEU A 233 30.32 -27.90 10.46
CA LEU A 233 29.75 -28.88 9.53
C LEU A 233 28.39 -29.42 10.00
N GLU A 234 28.04 -29.20 11.27
CA GLU A 234 26.71 -29.52 11.79
C GLU A 234 25.62 -28.80 10.99
N LEU A 235 25.85 -27.55 10.55
CA LEU A 235 24.94 -26.82 9.68
C LEU A 235 24.67 -27.54 8.34
N ALA A 236 25.64 -28.30 7.85
CA ALA A 236 25.54 -29.04 6.59
C ALA A 236 25.07 -30.49 6.77
N THR A 237 25.08 -31.04 7.99
CA THR A 237 24.82 -32.46 8.23
C THR A 237 23.55 -32.69 9.06
N ASN A 238 23.22 -31.78 9.99
CA ASN A 238 22.03 -31.89 10.83
C ASN A 238 20.74 -31.93 9.99
N PRO A 239 19.79 -32.85 10.26
CA PRO A 239 18.54 -32.97 9.53
C PRO A 239 17.49 -31.89 9.89
N LYS A 240 17.65 -31.18 11.01
CA LYS A 240 16.75 -30.07 11.39
C LYS A 240 17.00 -28.83 10.54
N VAL A 241 18.24 -28.62 10.10
CA VAL A 241 18.56 -27.62 9.09
C VAL A 241 17.92 -28.04 7.76
N LYS A 242 17.16 -27.12 7.14
CA LYS A 242 16.43 -27.37 5.88
C LYS A 242 17.02 -26.62 4.69
N LYS A 243 17.80 -25.58 4.98
CA LYS A 243 18.52 -24.80 3.98
C LYS A 243 19.93 -24.48 4.45
N LEU A 244 20.90 -24.57 3.54
CA LEU A 244 22.26 -24.08 3.74
C LEU A 244 22.53 -22.94 2.75
N SER A 245 22.91 -21.77 3.24
CA SER A 245 23.36 -20.65 2.40
C SER A 245 24.81 -20.35 2.71
N PHE A 246 25.67 -20.46 1.70
CA PHE A 246 27.11 -20.26 1.83
C PHE A 246 27.61 -19.27 0.78
N THR A 247 28.51 -18.39 1.20
CA THR A 247 29.32 -17.59 0.29
C THR A 247 30.80 -17.80 0.62
N GLY A 248 31.63 -18.11 -0.38
CA GLY A 248 33.06 -18.34 -0.19
C GLY A 248 33.71 -19.13 -1.32
N SER A 249 34.79 -19.85 -1.05
CA SER A 249 35.54 -20.56 -2.11
C SER A 249 34.74 -21.71 -2.73
N THR A 250 34.92 -21.93 -4.03
CA THR A 250 34.25 -23.02 -4.79
C THR A 250 34.50 -24.41 -4.22
N GLY A 251 35.73 -24.72 -3.80
CA GLY A 251 36.07 -26.02 -3.20
C GLY A 251 35.28 -26.32 -1.92
N VAL A 252 35.14 -25.31 -1.03
CA VAL A 252 34.31 -25.44 0.18
C VAL A 252 32.84 -25.54 -0.18
N GLY A 253 32.35 -24.75 -1.14
CA GLY A 253 30.96 -24.83 -1.62
C GLY A 253 30.59 -26.21 -2.14
N LYS A 254 31.44 -26.80 -3.00
CA LYS A 254 31.26 -28.18 -3.49
C LYS A 254 31.23 -29.20 -2.36
N MET A 255 32.14 -29.07 -1.38
CA MET A 255 32.18 -29.94 -0.20
C MET A 255 30.90 -29.82 0.65
N LEU A 256 30.46 -28.59 0.94
CA LEU A 256 29.23 -28.34 1.70
C LEU A 256 27.98 -28.84 0.98
N THR A 257 27.89 -28.65 -0.34
CA THR A 257 26.81 -29.21 -1.17
C THR A 257 26.78 -30.73 -1.09
N LYS A 258 27.95 -31.38 -1.15
CA LYS A 258 28.06 -32.83 -1.00
C LYS A 258 27.54 -33.29 0.36
N LEU A 259 27.89 -32.60 1.44
CA LEU A 259 27.37 -32.92 2.78
C LEU A 259 25.86 -32.68 2.89
N ALA A 260 25.37 -31.53 2.39
CA ALA A 260 23.97 -31.16 2.43
C ALA A 260 23.06 -32.13 1.66
N SER A 261 23.59 -32.79 0.62
CA SER A 261 22.88 -33.84 -0.12
C SER A 261 22.49 -35.03 0.76
N GLY A 262 23.22 -35.29 1.87
CA GLY A 262 22.90 -36.37 2.80
C GLY A 262 21.53 -36.24 3.46
N THR A 263 20.95 -35.04 3.51
CA THR A 263 19.57 -34.82 3.98
C THR A 263 18.73 -34.01 2.99
N MET A 264 19.17 -33.90 1.73
CA MET A 264 18.48 -33.18 0.65
C MET A 264 18.08 -31.74 1.02
N LYS A 265 18.92 -31.01 1.76
CA LYS A 265 18.65 -29.60 2.11
C LYS A 265 18.69 -28.73 0.87
N LYS A 266 17.90 -27.66 0.84
CA LYS A 266 18.04 -26.61 -0.19
C LYS A 266 19.39 -25.91 0.00
N VAL A 267 20.11 -25.67 -1.09
CA VAL A 267 21.42 -25.01 -1.03
C VAL A 267 21.41 -23.73 -1.84
N SER A 268 21.99 -22.66 -1.29
CA SER A 268 22.38 -21.47 -2.05
C SER A 268 23.88 -21.29 -1.88
N MET A 269 24.60 -21.16 -2.99
CA MET A 269 26.05 -21.15 -3.05
C MET A 269 26.47 -19.97 -3.91
N GLU A 270 27.14 -19.00 -3.31
CA GLU A 270 27.81 -17.90 -4.02
C GLU A 270 29.31 -18.12 -3.93
N LEU A 271 29.94 -18.54 -5.03
CA LEU A 271 31.29 -19.10 -5.04
C LEU A 271 32.29 -18.21 -5.79
N GLY A 272 33.41 -18.78 -6.21
CA GLY A 272 34.47 -18.05 -6.91
C GLY A 272 33.99 -17.48 -8.24
N GLY A 273 34.58 -16.35 -8.63
CA GLY A 273 34.40 -15.72 -9.93
C GLY A 273 35.70 -15.69 -10.73
N ASN A 274 35.58 -15.37 -12.03
CA ASN A 274 36.72 -15.00 -12.87
C ASN A 274 36.26 -13.94 -13.87
N ALA A 275 35.81 -12.79 -13.33
CA ALA A 275 35.01 -11.83 -14.06
C ALA A 275 35.80 -11.20 -15.23
N PRO A 276 35.31 -11.30 -16.48
CA PRO A 276 35.83 -10.54 -17.60
C PRO A 276 35.33 -9.09 -17.53
N LEU A 277 36.19 -8.13 -17.85
CA LEU A 277 35.82 -6.74 -18.13
C LEU A 277 36.28 -6.38 -19.54
N ILE A 278 35.34 -6.15 -20.45
CA ILE A 278 35.62 -5.96 -21.89
C ILE A 278 35.45 -4.50 -22.27
N VAL A 279 36.43 -3.90 -22.93
CA VAL A 279 36.37 -2.51 -23.42
C VAL A 279 36.48 -2.52 -24.95
N PHE A 280 35.38 -2.23 -25.63
CA PHE A 280 35.34 -2.10 -27.08
C PHE A 280 35.83 -0.72 -27.53
N GLU A 281 36.25 -0.60 -28.79
CA GLU A 281 36.81 0.63 -29.37
C GLU A 281 35.83 1.81 -29.35
N ASP A 282 34.53 1.52 -29.41
CA ASP A 282 33.47 2.52 -29.38
C ASP A 282 33.06 2.92 -27.96
N ALA A 283 33.69 2.35 -26.93
CA ALA A 283 33.42 2.68 -25.53
C ALA A 283 33.71 4.16 -25.23
N ASN A 284 32.98 4.72 -24.26
CA ASN A 284 33.47 5.92 -23.58
C ASN A 284 34.68 5.52 -22.74
N LEU A 285 35.88 5.91 -23.19
CA LEU A 285 37.13 5.45 -22.61
C LEU A 285 37.32 5.90 -21.15
N ASP A 286 36.96 7.14 -20.83
CA ASP A 286 37.08 7.65 -19.46
C ASP A 286 36.12 6.91 -18.52
N LEU A 287 34.89 6.67 -18.97
CA LEU A 287 33.92 5.87 -18.22
C LEU A 287 34.39 4.43 -18.02
N ALA A 288 35.01 3.81 -19.04
CA ALA A 288 35.56 2.47 -18.95
C ALA A 288 36.72 2.38 -17.95
N VAL A 289 37.56 3.42 -17.86
CA VAL A 289 38.63 3.50 -16.87
C VAL A 289 38.07 3.65 -15.46
N GLU A 290 37.07 4.52 -15.24
CA GLU A 290 36.39 4.63 -13.93
C GLU A 290 35.73 3.30 -13.53
N GLY A 291 35.04 2.66 -14.48
CA GLY A 291 34.41 1.37 -14.28
C GLY A 291 35.41 0.28 -13.94
N ALA A 292 36.55 0.24 -14.63
CA ALA A 292 37.63 -0.70 -14.32
C ALA A 292 38.22 -0.46 -12.93
N LEU A 293 38.37 0.79 -12.49
CA LEU A 293 38.82 1.11 -11.13
C LEU A 293 37.84 0.58 -10.08
N ALA A 294 36.55 0.90 -10.26
CA ALA A 294 35.50 0.47 -9.35
C ALA A 294 35.35 -1.06 -9.30
N ALA A 295 35.47 -1.73 -10.45
CA ALA A 295 35.37 -3.18 -10.54
C ALA A 295 36.63 -3.89 -10.00
N LYS A 296 37.83 -3.31 -10.10
CA LYS A 296 39.09 -4.00 -9.76
C LYS A 296 39.66 -3.66 -8.38
N PHE A 297 39.61 -2.41 -7.97
CA PHE A 297 40.38 -1.94 -6.81
C PHE A 297 39.53 -1.72 -5.54
N ARG A 298 38.20 -1.73 -5.66
CA ARG A 298 37.29 -1.71 -4.52
C ARG A 298 37.61 -2.87 -3.56
N CYS A 299 37.66 -2.59 -2.26
CA CYS A 299 38.04 -3.56 -1.22
C CYS A 299 39.39 -4.25 -1.53
N ALA A 300 40.34 -3.52 -2.10
CA ALA A 300 41.63 -4.04 -2.56
C ALA A 300 41.53 -5.24 -3.52
N GLY A 301 40.47 -5.32 -4.32
CA GLY A 301 40.26 -6.42 -5.25
C GLY A 301 39.77 -7.72 -4.60
N GLN A 302 39.37 -7.68 -3.32
CA GLN A 302 38.94 -8.84 -2.55
C GLN A 302 37.42 -9.07 -2.64
N THR A 303 36.83 -8.88 -3.83
CA THR A 303 35.39 -9.11 -4.05
C THR A 303 35.18 -10.18 -5.09
N CYS A 304 34.17 -11.04 -4.90
CA CYS A 304 33.88 -12.14 -5.84
C CYS A 304 33.48 -11.65 -7.24
N VAL A 305 33.00 -10.41 -7.34
CA VAL A 305 32.65 -9.77 -8.62
C VAL A 305 33.79 -8.92 -9.17
N CYS A 306 34.97 -8.89 -8.54
CA CYS A 306 36.05 -8.06 -9.03
C CYS A 306 36.50 -8.48 -10.42
N ALA A 307 36.76 -7.49 -11.29
CA ALA A 307 37.34 -7.75 -12.61
C ALA A 307 38.67 -8.50 -12.44
N ASN A 308 38.77 -9.71 -12.98
CA ASN A 308 40.00 -10.51 -12.89
C ASN A 308 40.78 -10.46 -14.21
N ARG A 309 40.06 -10.39 -15.34
CA ARG A 309 40.63 -10.32 -16.69
C ARG A 309 40.06 -9.10 -17.42
N ILE A 310 40.89 -8.11 -17.74
CA ILE A 310 40.48 -6.91 -18.44
C ILE A 310 40.86 -7.07 -19.93
N TYR A 311 39.87 -7.21 -20.79
CA TYR A 311 40.04 -7.32 -22.24
C TYR A 311 39.83 -5.95 -22.88
N VAL A 312 40.77 -5.49 -23.68
CA VAL A 312 40.72 -4.16 -24.33
C VAL A 312 40.97 -4.32 -25.82
N GLN A 313 40.11 -3.72 -26.65
CA GLN A 313 40.24 -3.85 -28.09
C GLN A 313 41.54 -3.21 -28.57
N SER A 314 42.26 -3.88 -29.48
CA SER A 314 43.62 -3.52 -29.88
C SER A 314 43.78 -2.06 -30.32
N SER A 315 42.76 -1.48 -30.96
CA SER A 315 42.77 -0.09 -31.44
C SER A 315 42.84 0.97 -30.34
N ILE A 316 42.47 0.64 -29.09
CA ILE A 316 42.41 1.57 -27.95
C ILE A 316 43.29 1.15 -26.75
N LEU A 317 44.03 0.04 -26.88
CA LEU A 317 44.81 -0.57 -25.79
C LEU A 317 45.78 0.40 -25.10
N GLU A 318 46.58 1.14 -25.87
CA GLU A 318 47.60 2.06 -25.34
C GLU A 318 46.95 3.23 -24.58
N SER A 319 45.86 3.78 -25.13
CA SER A 319 45.13 4.90 -24.54
C SER A 319 44.42 4.49 -23.25
N PHE A 320 43.76 3.32 -23.24
CA PHE A 320 43.13 2.76 -22.04
C PHE A 320 44.18 2.51 -20.94
N SER A 321 45.27 1.81 -21.28
CA SER A 321 46.30 1.41 -20.32
C SER A 321 46.96 2.64 -19.68
N SER A 322 47.29 3.65 -20.49
CA SER A 322 47.89 4.89 -19.99
C SER A 322 46.98 5.63 -19.00
N LYS A 323 45.69 5.77 -19.34
CA LYS A 323 44.70 6.39 -18.45
C LYS A 323 44.49 5.58 -17.17
N LEU A 324 44.41 4.25 -17.27
CA LEU A 324 44.26 3.40 -16.08
C LEU A 324 45.47 3.53 -15.15
N VAL A 325 46.70 3.52 -15.69
CA VAL A 325 47.92 3.72 -14.89
C VAL A 325 47.93 5.06 -14.17
N GLU A 326 47.56 6.15 -14.85
CA GLU A 326 47.47 7.48 -14.25
C GLU A 326 46.52 7.48 -13.04
N ARG A 327 45.39 6.79 -13.17
CA ARG A 327 44.38 6.73 -12.11
C ARG A 327 44.78 5.82 -10.96
N VAL A 328 45.38 4.68 -11.25
CA VAL A 328 45.92 3.77 -10.24
C VAL A 328 47.04 4.44 -9.45
N SER A 329 47.88 5.29 -10.06
CA SER A 329 48.93 6.03 -9.34
C SER A 329 48.42 7.05 -8.33
N LYS A 330 47.12 7.39 -8.37
CA LYS A 330 46.46 8.28 -7.40
C LYS A 330 45.90 7.51 -6.19
N LEU A 331 45.97 6.17 -6.19
CA LEU A 331 45.56 5.37 -5.04
C LEU A 331 46.60 5.46 -3.92
N SER A 332 46.13 5.56 -2.69
CA SER A 332 46.93 5.72 -1.47
C SER A 332 46.67 4.52 -0.56
N LEU A 333 47.75 3.80 -0.26
CA LEU A 333 47.75 2.63 0.62
C LEU A 333 47.90 3.08 2.08
N GLY A 334 47.07 2.58 2.99
CA GLY A 334 47.16 2.94 4.40
C GLY A 334 46.20 2.19 5.31
N ASN A 335 46.10 2.64 6.57
CA ASN A 335 45.14 2.11 7.52
C ASN A 335 43.71 2.52 7.10
N GLY A 336 42.74 1.62 7.28
CA GLY A 336 41.36 1.86 6.85
C GLY A 336 40.67 3.05 7.54
N LEU A 337 41.15 3.49 8.70
CA LEU A 337 40.62 4.64 9.43
C LEU A 337 41.30 5.97 9.08
N ASP A 338 42.41 5.95 8.33
CA ASP A 338 43.09 7.18 7.90
C ASP A 338 42.31 7.84 6.76
N GLN A 339 42.10 9.16 6.84
CA GLN A 339 41.27 9.92 5.87
C GLN A 339 41.82 9.89 4.43
N ASP A 340 43.14 9.78 4.28
CA ASP A 340 43.81 9.80 2.98
C ASP A 340 43.94 8.39 2.35
N THR A 341 43.52 7.33 3.05
CA THR A 341 43.60 5.96 2.55
C THR A 341 42.48 5.71 1.55
N THR A 342 42.84 5.41 0.31
CA THR A 342 41.88 4.94 -0.70
C THR A 342 41.93 3.42 -0.89
N LEU A 343 43.02 2.77 -0.47
CA LEU A 343 43.20 1.32 -0.57
C LEU A 343 43.71 0.73 0.77
N GLY A 344 42.87 -0.08 1.42
CA GLY A 344 43.22 -0.75 2.67
C GLY A 344 44.11 -1.99 2.47
N PRO A 345 44.59 -2.61 3.56
CA PRO A 345 45.36 -3.86 3.51
C PRO A 345 44.52 -5.04 2.98
N LEU A 346 45.21 -6.08 2.54
CA LEU A 346 44.60 -7.41 2.38
C LEU A 346 44.26 -8.01 3.75
N VAL A 347 43.25 -8.87 3.82
CA VAL A 347 42.68 -9.34 5.09
C VAL A 347 43.66 -10.15 5.97
N ASN A 348 44.59 -10.90 5.36
CA ASN A 348 45.57 -11.72 6.08
C ASN A 348 46.79 -12.07 5.21
N ALA A 349 47.83 -12.64 5.85
CA ALA A 349 49.07 -13.02 5.18
C ALA A 349 48.90 -14.09 4.07
N ALA A 350 47.92 -14.98 4.19
CA ALA A 350 47.66 -16.00 3.16
C ALA A 350 47.13 -15.37 1.86
N ALA A 351 46.44 -14.23 1.92
CA ALA A 351 46.03 -13.47 0.75
C ALA A 351 47.23 -12.84 -0.01
N VAL A 352 48.40 -12.70 0.64
CA VAL A 352 49.61 -12.10 0.05
C VAL A 352 50.45 -13.13 -0.73
N GLN A 353 50.40 -14.42 -0.35
CA GLN A 353 51.34 -15.45 -0.82
C GLN A 353 50.91 -16.22 -2.10
N ARG A 354 49.83 -15.82 -2.78
CA ARG A 354 49.36 -16.53 -3.99
C ARG A 354 50.21 -16.17 -5.22
N GLU A 355 51.12 -17.07 -5.58
CA GLU A 355 51.94 -17.04 -6.81
C GLU A 355 51.02 -17.16 -8.06
N MET A 356 51.30 -16.40 -9.14
CA MET A 356 50.30 -15.98 -10.14
C MET A 356 49.87 -17.05 -11.18
N GLU A 357 48.59 -17.47 -11.11
CA GLU A 357 47.79 -18.25 -12.08
C GLU A 357 46.63 -17.42 -12.69
N VAL A 358 46.75 -16.08 -12.71
CA VAL A 358 45.68 -15.06 -12.90
C VAL A 358 44.72 -15.25 -14.08
N ALA A 359 45.11 -15.95 -15.15
CA ALA A 359 44.21 -16.21 -16.27
C ALA A 359 43.13 -17.24 -15.95
N ARG A 360 43.40 -18.18 -15.03
CA ARG A 360 42.49 -19.27 -14.65
C ARG A 360 42.01 -19.15 -13.21
N ASP A 361 42.83 -18.57 -12.34
CA ASP A 361 42.52 -18.43 -10.92
C ASP A 361 42.17 -17.00 -10.51
N GLU A 362 41.29 -16.91 -9.52
CA GLU A 362 40.84 -15.65 -8.94
C GLU A 362 41.94 -15.04 -8.07
N THR A 363 42.44 -13.86 -8.48
CA THR A 363 43.59 -13.23 -7.80
C THR A 363 43.27 -12.80 -6.36
N PHE A 364 42.04 -12.32 -6.13
CA PHE A 364 41.58 -11.79 -4.83
C PHE A 364 42.53 -10.70 -4.25
N GLY A 365 43.01 -9.82 -5.13
CA GLY A 365 43.95 -8.75 -4.82
C GLY A 365 43.99 -7.67 -5.91
N PRO A 366 44.69 -6.54 -5.67
CA PRO A 366 44.63 -5.33 -6.49
C PRO A 366 45.54 -5.40 -7.75
N LEU A 367 45.40 -6.46 -8.55
CA LEU A 367 46.13 -6.68 -9.80
C LEU A 367 45.22 -6.54 -11.03
N ALA A 368 45.51 -5.58 -11.91
CA ALA A 368 44.80 -5.42 -13.19
C ALA A 368 45.56 -6.14 -14.33
N ALA A 369 45.09 -7.32 -14.75
CA ALA A 369 45.65 -8.04 -15.90
C ALA A 369 44.93 -7.61 -17.19
N ILE A 370 45.67 -6.98 -18.12
CA ILE A 370 45.12 -6.45 -19.38
C ILE A 370 45.50 -7.38 -20.54
N PHE A 371 44.50 -7.78 -21.32
CA PHE A 371 44.61 -8.63 -22.50
C PHE A 371 44.08 -7.87 -23.72
N SER A 372 44.77 -7.96 -24.86
CA SER A 372 44.27 -7.40 -26.12
C SER A 372 43.33 -8.39 -26.83
N PHE A 373 42.39 -7.87 -27.62
CA PHE A 373 41.57 -8.66 -28.54
C PHE A 373 41.25 -7.83 -29.80
N ASP A 374 40.90 -8.51 -30.89
CA ASP A 374 40.60 -7.83 -32.16
C ASP A 374 39.10 -7.86 -32.51
N THR A 375 38.40 -8.96 -32.22
CA THR A 375 37.00 -9.17 -32.66
C THR A 375 36.03 -9.45 -31.51
N GLU A 376 34.74 -9.16 -31.73
CA GLU A 376 33.65 -9.42 -30.79
C GLU A 376 33.52 -10.91 -30.48
N GLU A 377 33.64 -11.76 -31.50
CA GLU A 377 33.53 -13.21 -31.38
C GLU A 377 34.68 -13.82 -30.56
N GLU A 378 35.91 -13.35 -30.80
CA GLU A 378 37.10 -13.77 -30.06
C GLU A 378 36.98 -13.43 -28.58
N VAL A 379 36.61 -12.19 -28.24
CA VAL A 379 36.57 -11.77 -26.83
C VAL A 379 35.45 -12.46 -26.06
N ILE A 380 34.32 -12.77 -26.69
CA ILE A 380 33.26 -13.56 -26.08
C ILE A 380 33.77 -14.99 -25.79
N ALA A 381 34.47 -15.61 -26.73
CA ALA A 381 35.04 -16.94 -26.53
C ALA A 381 36.06 -16.94 -25.38
N LEU A 382 36.97 -15.96 -25.34
CA LEU A 382 37.93 -15.80 -24.26
C LEU A 382 37.26 -15.53 -22.90
N ALA A 383 36.24 -14.67 -22.88
CA ALA A 383 35.51 -14.33 -21.67
C ALA A 383 34.82 -15.57 -21.06
N ASN A 384 34.23 -16.42 -21.90
CA ASN A 384 33.50 -17.61 -21.51
C ASN A 384 34.38 -18.84 -21.24
N ASP A 385 35.66 -18.84 -21.65
CA ASP A 385 36.64 -19.90 -21.42
C ASP A 385 37.10 -19.95 -19.95
N THR A 386 36.17 -20.33 -19.08
CA THR A 386 36.33 -20.45 -17.63
C THR A 386 35.20 -21.32 -17.07
N GLU A 387 35.50 -22.08 -16.01
CA GLU A 387 34.50 -22.85 -15.26
C GLU A 387 33.56 -21.97 -14.41
N PHE A 388 33.94 -20.71 -14.21
CA PHE A 388 33.19 -19.71 -13.45
C PHE A 388 32.25 -18.87 -14.34
N GLY A 389 31.20 -18.31 -13.73
CA GLY A 389 30.19 -17.50 -14.41
C GLY A 389 29.41 -16.61 -13.43
N LEU A 390 30.12 -15.85 -12.57
CA LEU A 390 29.49 -14.98 -11.58
C LEU A 390 29.09 -13.62 -12.17
N ALA A 391 30.06 -12.73 -12.38
CA ALA A 391 29.88 -11.40 -12.95
C ALA A 391 30.69 -11.24 -14.25
N GLY A 392 30.19 -10.43 -15.17
CA GLY A 392 30.92 -9.94 -16.34
C GLY A 392 30.63 -8.46 -16.55
N TYR A 393 31.56 -7.75 -17.16
CA TYR A 393 31.45 -6.32 -17.43
C TYR A 393 31.82 -6.03 -18.88
N PHE A 394 31.15 -5.08 -19.52
CA PHE A 394 31.66 -4.54 -20.77
C PHE A 394 31.24 -3.09 -21.02
N PHE A 395 32.04 -2.39 -21.81
CA PHE A 395 31.85 -0.99 -22.20
C PHE A 395 31.73 -0.90 -23.72
N CYS A 396 30.63 -0.32 -24.20
CA CYS A 396 30.22 -0.26 -25.60
C CYS A 396 29.12 0.79 -25.78
N ARG A 397 29.10 1.52 -26.91
CA ARG A 397 28.03 2.47 -27.24
C ARG A 397 27.01 1.88 -28.22
N ASP A 398 27.43 0.96 -29.09
CA ASP A 398 26.53 0.28 -30.03
C ASP A 398 25.52 -0.61 -29.30
N ILE A 399 24.23 -0.23 -29.35
CA ILE A 399 23.16 -0.98 -28.68
C ILE A 399 22.99 -2.40 -29.25
N GLY A 400 23.29 -2.59 -30.53
CA GLY A 400 23.26 -3.91 -31.17
C GLY A 400 24.28 -4.86 -30.54
N ARG A 401 25.53 -4.41 -30.41
CA ARG A 401 26.62 -5.11 -29.73
C ARG A 401 26.33 -5.31 -28.26
N VAL A 402 25.77 -4.31 -27.58
CA VAL A 402 25.33 -4.45 -26.18
C VAL A 402 24.43 -5.67 -26.00
N MET A 403 23.40 -5.80 -26.83
CA MET A 403 22.47 -6.93 -26.72
C MET A 403 23.11 -8.27 -27.12
N ARG A 404 24.00 -8.28 -28.13
CA ARG A 404 24.70 -9.51 -28.54
C ARG A 404 25.69 -10.00 -27.49
N VAL A 405 26.53 -9.11 -26.94
CA VAL A 405 27.55 -9.45 -25.94
C VAL A 405 26.87 -9.84 -24.62
N ALA A 406 25.92 -9.04 -24.13
CA ALA A 406 25.26 -9.32 -22.84
C ALA A 406 24.55 -10.68 -22.80
N ARG A 407 23.96 -11.12 -23.92
CA ARG A 407 23.28 -12.43 -24.03
C ARG A 407 24.22 -13.61 -24.21
N GLN A 408 25.43 -13.37 -24.72
CA GLN A 408 26.42 -14.41 -25.00
C GLN A 408 27.43 -14.58 -23.87
N LEU A 409 27.63 -13.58 -23.01
CA LEU A 409 28.43 -13.73 -21.81
C LEU A 409 27.77 -14.75 -20.86
N GLU A 410 28.51 -15.79 -20.53
CA GLU A 410 28.07 -16.87 -19.64
C GLU A 410 28.33 -16.50 -18.18
N CYS A 411 27.70 -15.41 -17.74
CA CYS A 411 27.72 -14.93 -16.37
C CYS A 411 26.29 -14.76 -15.84
N GLY A 412 26.07 -14.97 -14.54
CA GLY A 412 24.78 -14.72 -13.91
C GLY A 412 24.43 -13.22 -13.83
N MET A 413 25.44 -12.35 -13.82
CA MET A 413 25.28 -10.90 -13.78
C MET A 413 26.18 -10.22 -14.82
N VAL A 414 25.65 -9.19 -15.50
CA VAL A 414 26.38 -8.44 -16.53
C VAL A 414 26.22 -6.93 -16.32
N GLY A 415 27.34 -6.23 -16.14
CA GLY A 415 27.40 -4.77 -16.05
C GLY A 415 27.73 -4.15 -17.41
N VAL A 416 26.86 -3.27 -17.90
CA VAL A 416 27.05 -2.57 -19.17
C VAL A 416 27.34 -1.10 -18.89
N ASN A 417 28.49 -0.61 -19.36
CA ASN A 417 28.93 0.77 -19.14
C ASN A 417 28.99 1.18 -17.64
N THR A 418 29.15 0.22 -16.74
CA THR A 418 29.31 0.43 -15.29
C THR A 418 30.23 -0.63 -14.70
N GLY A 419 31.06 -0.24 -13.73
CA GLY A 419 31.84 -1.16 -12.89
C GLY A 419 31.11 -1.61 -11.61
N LEU A 420 29.91 -1.07 -11.37
CA LEU A 420 29.12 -1.27 -10.16
C LEU A 420 27.72 -1.78 -10.55
N MET A 421 27.39 -2.99 -10.10
CA MET A 421 26.10 -3.65 -10.40
C MET A 421 25.37 -4.18 -9.15
N THR A 422 25.99 -4.08 -7.97
CA THR A 422 25.44 -4.66 -6.73
C THR A 422 24.31 -3.77 -6.20
N ALA A 423 23.09 -4.31 -6.19
CA ALA A 423 21.90 -3.63 -5.68
C ALA A 423 20.94 -4.65 -5.05
N CYS A 424 20.07 -4.21 -4.14
CA CYS A 424 19.18 -5.10 -3.39
C CYS A 424 18.01 -5.63 -4.23
N GLU A 425 17.59 -4.87 -5.24
CA GLU A 425 16.51 -5.16 -6.18
C GLU A 425 16.94 -6.06 -7.33
N SER A 426 18.25 -6.21 -7.55
CA SER A 426 18.81 -6.99 -8.65
C SER A 426 19.14 -8.43 -8.20
N PRO A 427 18.88 -9.45 -9.05
CA PRO A 427 19.25 -10.82 -8.75
C PRO A 427 20.77 -10.95 -8.75
N PHE A 428 21.32 -11.34 -7.61
CA PHE A 428 22.74 -11.60 -7.46
C PHE A 428 22.96 -13.11 -7.37
N GLY A 429 23.67 -13.67 -8.33
CA GLY A 429 24.13 -15.05 -8.27
C GLY A 429 24.88 -15.49 -9.50
N GLY A 430 25.56 -16.63 -9.38
CA GLY A 430 26.40 -17.19 -10.44
C GLY A 430 25.74 -18.35 -11.19
N ILE A 431 26.23 -18.60 -12.40
CA ILE A 431 26.02 -19.86 -13.13
C ILE A 431 27.31 -20.68 -13.15
N LYS A 432 27.29 -21.85 -13.78
CA LYS A 432 28.43 -22.79 -13.84
C LYS A 432 28.92 -23.16 -12.43
N GLU A 433 30.23 -23.11 -12.18
CA GLU A 433 30.79 -23.39 -10.86
C GLU A 433 30.73 -22.22 -9.88
N SER A 434 30.28 -21.04 -10.32
CA SER A 434 30.18 -19.87 -9.46
C SER A 434 29.01 -19.92 -8.49
N GLY A 435 28.06 -20.85 -8.65
CA GLY A 435 26.99 -20.96 -7.67
C GLY A 435 25.71 -21.62 -8.11
N VAL A 436 24.80 -21.70 -7.15
CA VAL A 436 23.39 -22.07 -7.33
C VAL A 436 22.54 -21.23 -6.37
N GLY A 437 21.35 -20.83 -6.82
CA GLY A 437 20.47 -19.91 -6.08
C GLY A 437 20.74 -18.44 -6.43
N ILE A 438 19.87 -17.56 -5.92
CA ILE A 438 19.91 -16.12 -6.16
C ILE A 438 19.68 -15.38 -4.85
N GLU A 439 20.42 -14.30 -4.62
CA GLU A 439 20.24 -13.36 -3.51
C GLU A 439 19.73 -11.99 -4.03
N GLY A 440 19.07 -11.22 -3.16
CA GLY A 440 18.42 -9.97 -3.58
C GLY A 440 17.22 -10.19 -4.52
N SER A 441 16.62 -9.10 -4.97
CA SER A 441 15.42 -9.03 -5.81
C SER A 441 14.20 -9.76 -5.22
N LYS A 442 13.13 -9.86 -6.02
CA LYS A 442 11.99 -10.74 -5.72
C LYS A 442 12.36 -12.23 -5.69
N TYR A 443 13.45 -12.63 -6.34
CA TYR A 443 13.85 -14.04 -6.44
C TYR A 443 14.51 -14.55 -5.16
N GLY A 444 15.22 -13.68 -4.43
CA GLY A 444 15.94 -14.05 -3.20
C GLY A 444 15.03 -14.50 -2.06
N LEU A 445 13.79 -14.01 -1.99
CA LEU A 445 12.84 -14.47 -0.98
C LEU A 445 12.45 -15.95 -1.21
N ALA A 446 12.27 -16.35 -2.47
CA ALA A 446 11.88 -17.71 -2.83
C ALA A 446 12.94 -18.75 -2.45
N GLU A 447 14.20 -18.35 -2.30
CA GLU A 447 15.27 -19.22 -1.81
C GLU A 447 14.99 -19.77 -0.40
N TYR A 448 14.21 -19.04 0.40
CA TYR A 448 13.87 -19.37 1.79
C TYR A 448 12.45 -19.92 1.95
N GLN A 449 11.80 -20.28 0.83
CA GLN A 449 10.44 -20.80 0.82
C GLN A 449 10.31 -22.14 0.07
N ASN A 450 9.35 -22.94 0.51
CA ASN A 450 8.83 -24.10 -0.20
C ASN A 450 7.50 -23.72 -0.87
N VAL A 451 7.32 -24.17 -2.11
CA VAL A 451 6.02 -24.09 -2.79
C VAL A 451 5.24 -25.34 -2.42
N LYS A 452 4.06 -25.15 -1.83
CA LYS A 452 3.12 -26.22 -1.52
C LYS A 452 1.93 -26.16 -2.47
N GLY A 453 1.81 -27.15 -3.35
CA GLY A 453 0.59 -27.37 -4.12
C GLY A 453 -0.47 -28.06 -3.26
N ILE A 454 -1.70 -27.58 -3.33
CA ILE A 454 -2.88 -28.17 -2.73
C ILE A 454 -3.88 -28.42 -3.85
N ASP A 455 -4.08 -29.70 -4.18
CA ASP A 455 -5.12 -30.13 -5.10
C ASP A 455 -6.40 -30.36 -4.31
N TYR A 456 -7.32 -29.41 -4.44
CA TYR A 456 -8.56 -29.43 -3.69
C TYR A 456 -9.64 -30.16 -4.47
N GLY A 457 -10.01 -31.37 -4.05
CA GLY A 457 -11.15 -32.10 -4.59
C GLY A 457 -12.48 -31.62 -4.01
N PHE A 458 -13.49 -31.44 -4.86
CA PHE A 458 -14.81 -30.92 -4.45
C PHE A 458 -15.50 -31.73 -3.32
N GLY A 459 -15.21 -33.03 -3.19
CA GLY A 459 -15.77 -33.89 -2.14
C GLY A 459 -15.31 -33.55 -0.71
N CYS A 460 -14.10 -33.00 -0.55
CA CYS A 460 -13.52 -32.70 0.77
C CYS A 460 -14.33 -31.64 1.55
N TYR A 461 -14.94 -30.68 0.84
CA TYR A 461 -15.80 -29.66 1.43
C TYR A 461 -17.09 -30.28 1.98
N VAL A 462 -17.67 -31.22 1.23
CA VAL A 462 -18.93 -31.90 1.55
C VAL A 462 -18.77 -32.81 2.77
N ASP A 463 -17.67 -33.56 2.84
CA ASP A 463 -17.43 -34.50 3.94
C ASP A 463 -16.94 -33.79 5.22
N SER A 464 -16.09 -32.76 5.13
CA SER A 464 -15.70 -31.95 6.31
C SER A 464 -16.90 -31.23 6.95
N LEU A 465 -17.86 -30.78 6.14
CA LEU A 465 -19.11 -30.22 6.63
C LEU A 465 -19.98 -31.30 7.29
N ARG A 466 -20.06 -32.50 6.69
CA ARG A 466 -20.79 -33.65 7.29
C ARG A 466 -20.20 -34.05 8.64
N ASP A 467 -18.89 -34.14 8.76
CA ASP A 467 -18.19 -34.55 9.99
C ASP A 467 -18.30 -33.51 11.10
N ARG A 468 -18.23 -32.22 10.77
CA ARG A 468 -18.53 -31.14 11.74
C ARG A 468 -19.97 -31.21 12.23
N VAL A 469 -20.92 -31.52 11.35
CA VAL A 469 -22.33 -31.73 11.71
C VAL A 469 -22.50 -32.97 12.60
N GLU A 470 -21.77 -34.07 12.37
CA GLU A 470 -21.82 -35.25 13.24
C GLU A 470 -21.11 -35.05 14.58
N SER A 471 -19.98 -34.35 14.61
CA SER A 471 -19.27 -33.95 15.83
C SER A 471 -20.15 -33.07 16.72
N LEU A 472 -20.84 -32.10 16.12
CA LEU A 472 -21.87 -31.30 16.80
C LEU A 472 -23.00 -32.18 17.35
N ARG A 473 -23.47 -33.19 16.61
CA ARG A 473 -24.47 -34.15 17.09
C ARG A 473 -23.96 -35.03 18.24
N GLY A 474 -22.68 -35.40 18.25
CA GLY A 474 -22.03 -36.17 19.31
C GLY A 474 -21.92 -35.36 20.60
N MET A 475 -21.44 -34.12 20.52
CA MET A 475 -21.41 -33.19 21.64
C MET A 475 -22.81 -32.99 22.24
N ILE A 476 -23.83 -32.81 21.38
CA ILE A 476 -25.24 -32.71 21.81
C ILE A 476 -25.75 -33.99 22.51
N ARG A 477 -25.23 -35.17 22.20
CA ARG A 477 -25.60 -36.43 22.88
C ARG A 477 -24.93 -36.57 24.25
N GLU A 478 -23.66 -36.19 24.37
CA GLU A 478 -22.94 -36.22 25.66
C GLU A 478 -23.51 -35.21 26.64
N THR A 479 -23.89 -34.01 26.17
CA THR A 479 -24.61 -33.02 27.00
C THR A 479 -25.99 -33.52 27.42
N ARG A 480 -26.65 -34.35 26.59
CA ARG A 480 -27.95 -34.96 26.92
C ARG A 480 -27.88 -36.10 27.93
N SER A 481 -26.78 -36.84 28.03
CA SER A 481 -26.67 -37.98 28.95
C SER A 481 -26.40 -37.56 30.40
N SER A 482 -25.71 -36.44 30.64
CA SER A 482 -25.46 -35.97 32.02
C SER A 482 -26.66 -35.24 32.65
N GLU A 483 -27.62 -34.77 31.85
CA GLU A 483 -28.78 -34.00 32.33
C GLU A 483 -30.06 -34.84 32.52
N TYR A 484 -30.05 -36.12 32.11
CA TYR A 484 -31.29 -36.93 32.04
C TYR A 484 -31.62 -37.77 33.28
N GLU A 485 -30.73 -37.90 34.27
CA GLU A 485 -31.00 -38.74 35.45
C GLU A 485 -31.63 -37.98 36.63
N ASP A 486 -31.60 -36.65 36.67
CA ASP A 486 -31.94 -35.88 37.88
C ASP A 486 -33.35 -35.26 37.93
N MET A 487 -34.23 -35.41 36.91
CA MET A 487 -35.52 -34.69 36.89
C MET A 487 -36.76 -35.47 36.43
N VAL A 488 -37.07 -36.59 37.09
CA VAL A 488 -38.44 -37.15 37.05
C VAL A 488 -38.94 -37.52 38.45
N GLU A 489 -39.72 -36.63 39.07
CA GLU A 489 -40.80 -37.01 39.99
C GLU A 489 -42.11 -36.25 39.63
N PRO A 490 -43.30 -36.86 39.82
CA PRO A 490 -44.54 -36.45 39.14
C PRO A 490 -45.39 -35.41 39.90
N ALA A 491 -46.18 -34.63 39.16
CA ALA A 491 -47.02 -33.53 39.67
C ALA A 491 -48.27 -33.96 40.47
N PRO A 492 -48.66 -33.22 41.54
CA PRO A 492 -50.00 -33.27 42.13
C PRO A 492 -50.90 -32.09 41.70
N ALA A 493 -52.21 -32.23 41.94
CA ALA A 493 -53.31 -31.47 41.36
C ALA A 493 -53.72 -30.16 42.10
N SER A 494 -54.21 -29.18 41.32
CA SER A 494 -55.14 -28.08 41.63
C SER A 494 -54.70 -26.92 42.57
N ILE A 495 -55.05 -25.68 42.18
CA ILE A 495 -54.77 -24.41 42.89
C ILE A 495 -56.06 -23.84 43.53
N PRO A 496 -56.00 -23.22 44.72
CA PRO A 496 -56.89 -22.13 45.15
C PRO A 496 -56.19 -20.75 45.30
N THR A 497 -57.01 -19.69 45.28
CA THR A 497 -56.76 -18.23 45.19
C THR A 497 -56.14 -17.53 46.44
N PRO A 498 -55.67 -16.25 46.34
CA PRO A 498 -54.44 -15.77 46.99
C PRO A 498 -54.64 -14.75 48.12
N SER A 499 -53.63 -14.61 49.02
CA SER A 499 -53.34 -13.34 49.69
C SER A 499 -51.91 -13.24 50.26
N ASN A 500 -51.24 -12.16 49.84
CA ASN A 500 -50.39 -11.23 50.60
C ASN A 500 -48.98 -11.59 51.14
N THR A 501 -48.10 -10.60 50.87
CA THR A 501 -46.86 -10.15 51.54
C THR A 501 -45.48 -10.59 51.03
N LEU A 502 -44.62 -9.57 50.90
CA LEU A 502 -43.28 -9.46 50.28
C LEU A 502 -42.17 -10.25 51.00
N PRO A 503 -41.04 -10.56 50.32
CA PRO A 503 -40.04 -11.54 50.75
C PRO A 503 -38.85 -10.96 51.55
N LYS A 504 -38.16 -11.83 52.29
CA LYS A 504 -36.80 -11.61 52.85
C LYS A 504 -35.73 -12.30 51.99
N VAL A 505 -34.92 -11.46 51.33
CA VAL A 505 -33.45 -11.46 51.14
C VAL A 505 -32.60 -12.75 51.31
N SER A 506 -31.82 -13.03 50.24
CA SER A 506 -30.45 -13.62 50.14
C SER A 506 -30.25 -15.15 50.15
N PRO A 507 -29.12 -15.67 49.61
CA PRO A 507 -28.67 -15.62 48.20
C PRO A 507 -28.14 -17.00 47.74
N ASN A 508 -27.95 -17.22 46.42
CA ASN A 508 -26.74 -17.83 45.83
C ASN A 508 -26.99 -18.53 44.48
N TYR A 509 -26.17 -18.07 43.53
CA TYR A 509 -25.44 -18.79 42.49
C TYR A 509 -26.15 -19.66 41.43
N SER A 510 -25.90 -19.17 40.21
CA SER A 510 -25.41 -19.88 39.01
C SER A 510 -26.35 -20.80 38.24
N GLY A 511 -26.23 -20.68 36.92
CA GLY A 511 -26.47 -21.80 36.01
C GLY A 511 -27.41 -21.45 34.89
N SER A 512 -26.82 -21.19 33.73
CA SER A 512 -27.42 -21.03 32.42
C SER A 512 -28.57 -21.98 32.10
N GLY A 513 -29.63 -21.40 31.51
CA GLY A 513 -30.21 -21.82 30.24
C GLY A 513 -30.80 -23.22 30.14
N SER A 514 -32.13 -23.31 30.20
CA SER A 514 -32.88 -24.31 29.44
C SER A 514 -33.87 -23.60 28.50
N ILE A 515 -33.76 -23.95 27.21
CA ILE A 515 -34.66 -23.55 26.13
C ILE A 515 -35.76 -24.62 26.03
N PHE A 516 -37.02 -24.20 26.19
CA PHE A 516 -38.19 -24.98 25.74
C PHE A 516 -38.41 -24.79 24.22
N LYS A 517 -39.00 -25.81 23.59
CA LYS A 517 -39.26 -26.05 22.15
C LYS A 517 -40.44 -25.25 21.51
N TYR A 518 -40.41 -25.06 20.18
CA TYR A 518 -41.33 -24.36 19.23
C TYR A 518 -41.96 -25.46 18.42
N PRO A 519 -43.22 -25.22 18.06
CA PRO A 519 -43.76 -25.58 16.78
C PRO A 519 -43.62 -24.42 15.79
N THR A 520 -43.13 -24.73 14.59
CA THR A 520 -42.98 -23.88 13.41
C THR A 520 -44.31 -23.53 12.75
N LEU A 521 -44.28 -22.52 11.86
CA LEU A 521 -45.28 -22.38 10.78
C LEU A 521 -44.82 -21.32 9.78
N HIS A 522 -44.68 -21.71 8.51
CA HIS A 522 -45.59 -21.17 7.51
C HIS A 522 -46.13 -22.33 6.68
N SER A 523 -47.44 -22.30 6.45
CA SER A 523 -48.27 -23.46 6.14
C SER A 523 -48.00 -24.06 4.75
N SER A 524 -47.99 -25.40 4.75
CA SER A 524 -48.14 -26.36 3.64
C SER A 524 -46.98 -26.51 2.64
N ILE A 525 -45.95 -27.26 3.04
CA ILE A 525 -45.41 -28.37 2.24
C ILE A 525 -45.35 -29.60 3.16
N GLN A 526 -46.10 -30.65 2.82
CA GLN A 526 -45.88 -31.99 3.36
C GLN A 526 -44.60 -32.55 2.77
N LEU A 527 -43.64 -33.00 3.59
CA LEU A 527 -42.81 -34.16 3.28
C LEU A 527 -42.44 -34.79 4.63
N GLY A 528 -43.00 -35.97 4.89
CA GLY A 528 -42.48 -36.90 5.88
C GLY A 528 -41.62 -37.91 5.13
N HIS A 529 -40.36 -38.06 5.52
CA HIS A 529 -39.53 -39.26 5.43
C HIS A 529 -38.17 -38.93 6.08
N ALA A 530 -37.46 -39.94 6.59
CA ALA A 530 -36.22 -39.80 7.37
C ALA A 530 -34.99 -39.26 6.58
N ASN A 531 -35.17 -38.65 5.40
CA ASN A 531 -34.11 -38.25 4.47
C ASN A 531 -33.86 -36.72 4.39
N ASP A 532 -34.59 -35.87 5.13
CA ASP A 532 -34.53 -34.40 4.98
C ASP A 532 -33.59 -33.65 5.95
N LEU A 533 -32.89 -34.37 6.84
CA LEU A 533 -31.90 -33.80 7.78
C LEU A 533 -30.68 -33.10 7.13
N PRO A 534 -30.14 -33.53 5.97
CA PRO A 534 -29.03 -32.85 5.30
C PRO A 534 -29.42 -31.50 4.69
N VAL A 535 -30.66 -31.38 4.20
CA VAL A 535 -31.18 -30.15 3.57
C VAL A 535 -31.34 -29.04 4.61
N LEU A 536 -31.77 -29.39 5.82
CA LEU A 536 -31.93 -28.46 6.93
C LEU A 536 -30.58 -27.95 7.48
N ALA A 537 -29.56 -28.83 7.55
CA ALA A 537 -28.22 -28.48 8.00
C ALA A 537 -27.48 -27.58 6.99
N ASN A 538 -27.67 -27.85 5.69
CA ASN A 538 -27.14 -26.99 4.62
C ASN A 538 -27.78 -25.59 4.69
N PHE A 539 -29.10 -25.50 4.89
CA PHE A 539 -29.79 -24.21 5.02
C PHE A 539 -29.27 -23.38 6.21
N LEU A 540 -29.03 -23.99 7.37
CA LEU A 540 -28.46 -23.29 8.54
C LEU A 540 -26.98 -22.90 8.33
N GLY A 541 -26.19 -23.75 7.69
CA GLY A 541 -24.80 -23.42 7.33
C GLY A 541 -24.73 -22.24 6.37
N ASP A 542 -25.55 -22.28 5.32
CA ASP A 542 -25.67 -21.24 4.31
C ASP A 542 -26.17 -19.93 4.96
N ALA A 543 -27.14 -20.00 5.89
CA ALA A 543 -27.63 -18.82 6.63
C ALA A 543 -26.55 -18.18 7.52
N VAL A 544 -25.75 -18.98 8.24
CA VAL A 544 -24.67 -18.48 9.11
C VAL A 544 -23.58 -17.80 8.29
N GLU A 545 -23.26 -18.35 7.12
CA GLU A 545 -22.28 -17.77 6.19
C GLU A 545 -22.74 -16.40 5.68
N LEU A 546 -23.99 -16.28 5.25
CA LEU A 546 -24.55 -15.01 4.77
C LEU A 546 -24.65 -13.95 5.88
N VAL A 547 -24.96 -14.34 7.12
CA VAL A 547 -24.94 -13.44 8.29
C VAL A 547 -23.53 -12.95 8.56
N LYS A 548 -22.53 -13.84 8.56
CA LYS A 548 -21.13 -13.43 8.75
C LYS A 548 -20.68 -12.45 7.68
N LEU A 549 -21.00 -12.71 6.42
CA LEU A 549 -20.68 -11.78 5.33
C LEU A 549 -21.35 -10.42 5.50
N TYR A 550 -22.59 -10.35 6.00
CA TYR A 550 -23.23 -9.09 6.35
C TYR A 550 -22.50 -8.36 7.49
N PHE A 551 -22.11 -9.07 8.55
CA PHE A 551 -21.44 -8.48 9.71
C PHE A 551 -20.00 -8.05 9.42
N ASP A 552 -19.24 -8.88 8.70
CA ASP A 552 -17.84 -8.63 8.38
C ASP A 552 -17.70 -7.48 7.36
N ALA A 553 -18.68 -7.28 6.47
CA ALA A 553 -18.56 -6.32 5.38
C ALA A 553 -19.35 -5.02 5.56
N LEU A 554 -20.44 -5.00 6.35
CA LEU A 554 -21.39 -3.87 6.35
C LEU A 554 -21.83 -3.42 7.74
N HIS A 555 -21.82 -4.30 8.74
CA HIS A 555 -22.21 -3.93 10.10
C HIS A 555 -21.30 -2.85 10.71
N VAL A 556 -20.00 -2.87 10.39
CA VAL A 556 -19.01 -1.87 10.84
C VAL A 556 -19.42 -0.46 10.42
N THR A 557 -19.97 -0.31 9.22
CA THR A 557 -20.42 0.98 8.67
C THR A 557 -21.85 1.37 9.06
N MET A 558 -22.70 0.41 9.45
CA MET A 558 -24.08 0.66 9.88
C MET A 558 -24.51 -0.31 10.99
N PRO A 559 -24.20 -0.01 12.27
CA PRO A 559 -24.41 -0.91 13.40
C PRO A 559 -25.87 -0.95 13.89
N SER A 560 -26.80 -1.18 12.97
CA SER A 560 -28.25 -1.13 13.23
C SER A 560 -28.78 -2.33 14.04
N MET A 561 -28.09 -3.47 13.98
CA MET A 561 -28.42 -4.71 14.71
C MET A 561 -27.15 -5.43 15.12
N ARG A 562 -27.05 -5.89 16.37
CA ARG A 562 -25.87 -6.62 16.83
C ARG A 562 -25.95 -8.07 16.38
N GLN A 563 -24.79 -8.69 16.17
CA GLN A 563 -24.70 -10.09 15.72
C GLN A 563 -25.42 -11.04 16.68
N ALA A 564 -25.32 -10.79 17.98
CA ALA A 564 -26.04 -11.53 19.01
C ALA A 564 -27.58 -11.41 18.85
N ASP A 565 -28.10 -10.24 18.46
CA ASP A 565 -29.53 -10.03 18.29
C ASP A 565 -30.06 -10.80 17.06
N VAL A 566 -29.29 -10.85 15.97
CA VAL A 566 -29.63 -11.60 14.74
C VAL A 566 -29.61 -13.11 14.97
N PHE A 567 -28.61 -13.62 15.71
CA PHE A 567 -28.59 -15.02 16.10
C PHE A 567 -29.69 -15.37 17.10
N GLN A 568 -30.03 -14.44 18.00
CA GLN A 568 -31.18 -14.58 18.88
C GLN A 568 -32.49 -14.58 18.08
N GLN A 569 -32.64 -13.80 17.01
CA GLN A 569 -33.81 -13.84 16.11
C GLN A 569 -33.91 -15.18 15.36
N LEU A 570 -32.79 -15.73 14.87
CA LEU A 570 -32.75 -17.05 14.23
C LEU A 570 -33.10 -18.16 15.22
N GLU A 571 -32.54 -18.09 16.41
CA GLU A 571 -32.84 -18.99 17.52
C GLU A 571 -34.30 -18.88 17.90
N ARG A 572 -34.84 -17.67 18.03
CA ARG A 572 -36.28 -17.45 18.21
C ARG A 572 -37.06 -17.94 17.00
N LEU A 573 -36.65 -17.90 15.75
CA LEU A 573 -37.53 -18.41 14.67
C LEU A 573 -37.58 -19.94 14.63
N TYR A 574 -36.59 -20.58 15.25
CA TYR A 574 -36.31 -22.01 15.14
C TYR A 574 -36.64 -22.81 16.41
N THR A 575 -36.30 -22.30 17.60
CA THR A 575 -36.31 -23.02 18.90
C THR A 575 -37.62 -23.28 19.60
N GLY A 576 -38.17 -22.34 20.38
CA GLY A 576 -39.49 -22.38 21.04
C GLY A 576 -40.07 -21.13 21.57
N ASN A 577 -39.15 -20.30 21.98
CA ASN A 577 -39.41 -19.51 23.13
C ASN A 577 -38.70 -18.19 23.06
N PRO A 578 -39.36 -17.14 23.59
CA PRO A 578 -40.76 -17.13 24.05
C PRO A 578 -41.80 -17.23 22.90
N PRO A 579 -43.10 -17.50 23.17
CA PRO A 579 -44.12 -17.61 22.13
C PRO A 579 -44.23 -16.30 21.35
N TYR A 580 -44.09 -16.40 20.04
CA TYR A 580 -44.25 -15.28 19.12
C TYR A 580 -45.66 -14.69 19.15
N THR A 581 -45.77 -13.36 19.16
CA THR A 581 -46.90 -12.73 18.48
C THR A 581 -46.72 -12.88 16.96
N GLY A 582 -47.81 -12.99 16.20
CA GLY A 582 -47.73 -13.12 14.73
C GLY A 582 -46.96 -11.98 14.05
N HIS A 583 -46.88 -10.81 14.70
CA HIS A 583 -46.16 -9.64 14.21
C HIS A 583 -44.63 -9.74 14.42
N GLU A 584 -44.16 -10.16 15.60
CA GLU A 584 -42.72 -10.33 15.89
C GLU A 584 -42.08 -11.38 14.98
N LYS A 585 -42.78 -12.50 14.75
CA LYS A 585 -42.32 -13.55 13.83
C LYS A 585 -42.15 -13.03 12.40
N THR A 586 -43.07 -12.17 11.97
CA THR A 586 -43.04 -11.60 10.62
C THR A 586 -41.94 -10.56 10.47
N GLN A 587 -41.66 -9.79 11.52
CA GLN A 587 -40.56 -8.85 11.60
C GLN A 587 -39.19 -9.56 11.56
N ASP A 588 -38.98 -10.56 12.42
CA ASP A 588 -37.72 -11.34 12.46
C ASP A 588 -37.46 -11.98 11.08
N LEU A 589 -38.49 -12.55 10.44
CA LEU A 589 -38.37 -13.13 9.10
C LEU A 589 -38.04 -12.09 8.01
N PHE A 590 -38.57 -10.88 8.12
CA PHE A 590 -38.25 -9.79 7.20
C PHE A 590 -36.78 -9.39 7.33
N GLN A 591 -36.33 -9.10 8.55
CA GLN A 591 -34.96 -8.63 8.81
C GLN A 591 -33.93 -9.69 8.39
N LEU A 592 -34.17 -10.96 8.70
CA LEU A 592 -33.25 -12.04 8.35
C LEU A 592 -33.14 -12.27 6.85
N HIS A 593 -34.25 -12.27 6.11
CA HIS A 593 -34.19 -12.39 4.66
C HIS A 593 -33.51 -11.19 4.00
N MET A 594 -33.66 -9.98 4.55
CA MET A 594 -32.91 -8.82 4.06
C MET A 594 -31.41 -8.94 4.37
N ILE A 595 -31.02 -9.36 5.57
CA ILE A 595 -29.62 -9.62 5.93
C ILE A 595 -29.00 -10.67 5.00
N PHE A 596 -29.71 -11.77 4.74
CA PHE A 596 -29.24 -12.82 3.83
C PHE A 596 -29.11 -12.30 2.40
N ALA A 597 -30.08 -11.53 1.92
CA ALA A 597 -30.03 -10.94 0.59
C ALA A 597 -28.82 -9.99 0.43
N ILE A 598 -28.52 -9.19 1.46
CA ILE A 598 -27.37 -8.28 1.49
C ILE A 598 -26.05 -9.06 1.57
N GLY A 599 -25.94 -10.03 2.49
CA GLY A 599 -24.75 -10.88 2.63
C GLY A 599 -24.45 -11.67 1.36
N ALA A 600 -25.48 -12.13 0.66
CA ALA A 600 -25.35 -12.90 -0.58
C ALA A 600 -24.71 -12.09 -1.71
N MET A 601 -25.02 -10.79 -1.81
CA MET A 601 -24.39 -9.90 -2.80
C MET A 601 -22.89 -9.66 -2.54
N ARG A 602 -22.46 -9.72 -1.27
CA ARG A 602 -21.06 -9.58 -0.87
C ARG A 602 -20.28 -10.89 -0.95
N SER A 603 -20.94 -12.01 -1.26
CA SER A 603 -20.29 -13.30 -1.46
C SER A 603 -19.57 -13.39 -2.81
N PRO A 604 -18.31 -13.84 -2.88
CA PRO A 604 -17.54 -13.97 -4.12
C PRO A 604 -17.88 -15.22 -4.96
N GLY A 605 -19.16 -15.63 -5.06
CA GLY A 605 -19.53 -16.88 -5.76
C GLY A 605 -21.03 -17.22 -5.84
N ARG A 606 -21.37 -18.51 -5.64
CA ARG A 606 -22.69 -19.20 -5.75
C ARG A 606 -23.94 -18.40 -5.35
N TRP A 607 -23.79 -17.44 -4.44
CA TRP A 607 -24.89 -16.73 -3.78
C TRP A 607 -25.30 -15.40 -4.44
N ARG A 608 -24.55 -14.94 -5.44
CA ARG A 608 -24.52 -13.52 -5.81
C ARG A 608 -25.83 -12.94 -6.35
N GLU A 609 -26.40 -13.51 -7.42
CA GLU A 609 -27.56 -12.89 -8.10
C GLU A 609 -28.90 -13.58 -7.81
N ASP A 610 -29.04 -14.87 -8.12
CA ASP A 610 -30.33 -15.57 -7.95
C ASP A 610 -30.74 -15.73 -6.48
N CYS A 611 -29.80 -16.04 -5.58
CA CYS A 611 -30.08 -16.21 -4.15
C CYS A 611 -30.37 -14.87 -3.45
N ALA A 612 -29.62 -13.81 -3.78
CA ALA A 612 -29.89 -12.47 -3.27
C ALA A 612 -31.29 -11.99 -3.68
N ARG A 613 -31.67 -12.20 -4.95
CA ARG A 613 -33.00 -11.87 -5.47
C ARG A 613 -34.11 -12.65 -4.74
N ASP A 614 -33.94 -13.96 -4.55
CA ASP A 614 -34.97 -14.82 -3.96
C ASP A 614 -35.22 -14.49 -2.48
N HIS A 615 -34.16 -14.19 -1.71
CA HIS A 615 -34.29 -13.74 -0.33
C HIS A 615 -34.96 -12.36 -0.25
N TYR A 616 -34.58 -11.43 -1.12
CA TYR A 616 -35.23 -10.12 -1.20
C TYR A 616 -36.73 -10.23 -1.52
N LEU A 617 -37.10 -10.99 -2.55
CA LEU A 617 -38.52 -11.20 -2.92
C LEU A 617 -39.30 -11.88 -1.78
N THR A 618 -38.65 -12.76 -1.01
CA THR A 618 -39.25 -13.41 0.15
C THR A 618 -39.45 -12.43 1.31
N ALA A 619 -38.52 -11.52 1.56
CA ALA A 619 -38.67 -10.44 2.53
C ALA A 619 -39.84 -9.52 2.18
N ILE A 620 -39.92 -9.08 0.92
CA ILE A 620 -40.97 -8.13 0.47
C ILE A 620 -42.38 -8.72 0.52
N ARG A 621 -42.55 -10.04 0.35
CA ARG A 621 -43.86 -10.68 0.57
C ARG A 621 -44.40 -10.52 2.01
N LYS A 622 -43.54 -10.12 2.96
CA LYS A 622 -43.88 -9.87 4.37
C LYS A 622 -44.02 -8.37 4.70
N GLU A 623 -43.86 -7.48 3.72
CA GLU A 623 -43.84 -6.01 3.87
C GLU A 623 -45.12 -5.43 4.49
N ALA A 624 -46.29 -6.03 4.21
CA ALA A 624 -47.58 -5.55 4.70
C ALA A 624 -47.70 -5.49 6.24
N HIS A 625 -46.82 -6.20 6.97
CA HIS A 625 -46.78 -6.24 8.42
C HIS A 625 -45.69 -5.34 9.04
N LEU A 626 -44.87 -4.69 8.22
CA LEU A 626 -43.92 -3.70 8.72
C LEU A 626 -44.65 -2.52 9.37
N THR A 627 -45.93 -2.29 9.04
CA THR A 627 -46.68 -1.12 9.50
C THR A 627 -47.20 -1.20 10.92
N THR A 628 -47.06 -2.37 11.54
CA THR A 628 -47.64 -2.68 12.85
C THR A 628 -46.58 -2.87 13.94
N VAL A 629 -45.30 -2.63 13.63
CA VAL A 629 -44.18 -2.75 14.59
C VAL A 629 -43.78 -1.37 15.14
N PRO A 630 -43.10 -1.25 16.29
CA PRO A 630 -42.71 0.04 16.86
C PRO A 630 -41.79 0.88 15.94
N ALA A 631 -41.82 2.21 16.06
CA ALA A 631 -41.08 3.13 15.19
C ALA A 631 -39.57 2.83 15.04
N PRO A 632 -38.82 2.45 16.09
CA PRO A 632 -37.39 2.09 15.94
C PRO A 632 -37.17 0.87 15.02
N ALA A 633 -38.05 -0.14 15.09
CA ALA A 633 -37.99 -1.30 14.23
C ALA A 633 -38.33 -0.97 12.77
N GLN A 634 -39.22 0.00 12.54
CA GLN A 634 -39.55 0.47 11.20
C GLN A 634 -38.34 1.15 10.54
N VAL A 635 -37.61 1.98 11.30
CA VAL A 635 -36.38 2.65 10.85
C VAL A 635 -35.31 1.62 10.47
N GLN A 636 -35.10 0.60 11.31
CA GLN A 636 -34.17 -0.50 11.01
C GLN A 636 -34.55 -1.28 9.74
N ASN A 637 -35.84 -1.64 9.61
CA ASN A 637 -36.33 -2.37 8.44
C ASN A 637 -36.11 -1.58 7.14
N LEU A 638 -36.32 -0.27 7.21
CA LEU A 638 -36.13 0.62 6.08
C LEU A 638 -34.64 0.72 5.71
N LEU A 639 -33.74 0.89 6.68
CA LEU A 639 -32.28 0.89 6.45
C LEU A 639 -31.80 -0.35 5.71
N LEU A 640 -32.29 -1.54 6.07
CA LEU A 640 -31.93 -2.78 5.36
C LEU A 640 -32.37 -2.75 3.89
N VAL A 641 -33.57 -2.23 3.59
CA VAL A 641 -34.07 -2.11 2.20
C VAL A 641 -33.19 -1.16 1.40
N PHE A 642 -32.74 -0.06 2.02
CA PHE A 642 -31.84 0.89 1.38
C PHE A 642 -30.45 0.33 1.10
N VAL A 643 -29.83 -0.31 2.09
CA VAL A 643 -28.52 -0.94 1.93
C VAL A 643 -28.57 -2.00 0.84
N PHE A 644 -29.65 -2.78 0.76
CA PHE A 644 -29.83 -3.72 -0.33
C PHE A 644 -29.93 -3.01 -1.70
N ALA A 645 -30.67 -1.91 -1.78
CA ALA A 645 -30.84 -1.16 -3.02
C ALA A 645 -29.54 -0.50 -3.53
N THR A 646 -28.70 0.02 -2.63
CA THR A 646 -27.44 0.69 -3.01
C THR A 646 -26.39 -0.29 -3.51
N LEU A 647 -26.36 -1.51 -2.98
CA LEU A 647 -25.33 -2.50 -3.30
C LEU A 647 -25.55 -3.30 -4.61
N HIS A 648 -26.78 -3.30 -5.15
CA HIS A 648 -27.16 -4.24 -6.22
C HIS A 648 -27.09 -3.63 -7.64
N ASP A 649 -25.95 -3.66 -8.35
CA ASP A 649 -25.72 -2.87 -9.60
C ASP A 649 -26.07 -3.51 -10.97
N VAL A 650 -26.76 -4.66 -11.06
CA VAL A 650 -27.02 -5.28 -12.38
C VAL A 650 -28.46 -5.79 -12.54
N GLY A 651 -29.08 -5.45 -13.67
CA GLY A 651 -29.96 -6.36 -14.41
C GLY A 651 -31.41 -6.55 -13.97
N ILE A 652 -31.85 -6.14 -12.78
CA ILE A 652 -33.29 -6.17 -12.49
C ILE A 652 -33.89 -4.83 -12.88
N ALA A 653 -34.91 -4.85 -13.72
CA ALA A 653 -35.83 -3.72 -13.88
C ALA A 653 -36.44 -3.25 -12.53
N SER A 654 -36.18 -3.96 -11.43
CA SER A 654 -36.75 -3.78 -10.09
C SER A 654 -35.98 -2.88 -9.14
N THR A 655 -34.72 -2.45 -9.35
CA THR A 655 -34.05 -1.54 -8.36
C THR A 655 -34.91 -0.29 -8.08
N TRP A 656 -35.61 0.16 -9.11
CA TRP A 656 -36.61 1.22 -9.10
C TRP A 656 -37.91 0.86 -8.36
N GLU A 657 -38.33 -0.40 -8.41
CA GLU A 657 -39.44 -0.93 -7.62
C GLU A 657 -39.05 -0.97 -6.13
N ILE A 658 -37.82 -1.37 -5.78
CA ILE A 658 -37.30 -1.41 -4.40
C ILE A 658 -37.27 -0.01 -3.78
N ILE A 659 -36.77 0.98 -4.53
CA ILE A 659 -36.72 2.37 -4.12
C ILE A 659 -38.13 2.96 -3.97
N ARG A 660 -39.04 2.66 -4.91
CA ARG A 660 -40.47 3.02 -4.80
C ARG A 660 -41.12 2.41 -3.55
N GLN A 661 -40.78 1.17 -3.19
CA GLN A 661 -41.29 0.52 -1.98
C GLN A 661 -40.73 1.16 -0.72
N ALA A 662 -39.43 1.43 -0.65
CA ALA A 662 -38.84 2.21 0.45
C ALA A 662 -39.52 3.58 0.61
N MET A 663 -39.84 4.26 -0.50
CA MET A 663 -40.60 5.51 -0.48
C MET A 663 -42.05 5.38 -0.03
N ARG A 664 -42.77 4.35 -0.49
CA ARG A 664 -44.15 4.09 -0.07
C ARG A 664 -44.23 3.79 1.41
N VAL A 665 -43.28 3.01 1.94
CA VAL A 665 -43.09 2.76 3.37
C VAL A 665 -42.90 4.11 4.06
N CYS A 666 -41.84 4.85 3.76
CA CYS A 666 -41.59 6.23 4.22
C CYS A 666 -42.85 7.13 4.30
N VAL A 667 -43.62 7.23 3.22
CA VAL A 667 -44.83 8.06 3.18
C VAL A 667 -45.91 7.49 4.11
N LYS A 668 -46.14 6.18 4.09
CA LYS A 668 -47.18 5.51 4.89
C LYS A 668 -46.97 5.65 6.42
N TYR A 669 -45.73 5.78 6.89
CA TYR A 669 -45.43 6.00 8.33
C TYR A 669 -45.35 7.46 8.73
N GLY A 670 -45.71 8.38 7.82
CA GLY A 670 -45.57 9.78 8.10
C GLY A 670 -44.11 10.23 8.15
N PHE A 671 -43.14 9.48 7.61
CA PHE A 671 -41.73 9.92 7.67
C PHE A 671 -41.46 11.23 6.93
N HIS A 672 -42.38 11.60 6.05
CA HIS A 672 -42.48 12.88 5.34
C HIS A 672 -43.11 14.02 6.16
N SER A 673 -43.82 13.73 7.24
CA SER A 673 -44.60 14.69 8.05
C SER A 673 -43.84 15.14 9.29
N ARG A 674 -43.85 16.45 9.56
CA ARG A 674 -43.31 17.05 10.80
C ARG A 674 -44.09 16.67 12.06
N GLU A 675 -45.34 16.20 11.93
CA GLU A 675 -46.27 15.98 13.05
C GLU A 675 -46.16 14.60 13.69
N THR A 676 -45.55 13.64 13.00
CA THR A 676 -45.17 12.37 13.63
C THR A 676 -43.91 12.68 14.43
N ALA A 677 -43.93 12.61 15.76
CA ALA A 677 -42.73 12.76 16.59
C ALA A 677 -42.19 11.37 16.92
N VAL A 678 -40.87 11.18 16.84
CA VAL A 678 -40.21 10.00 17.42
C VAL A 678 -39.74 10.35 18.83
N ASP A 679 -39.77 9.38 19.74
CA ASP A 679 -39.52 9.57 21.18
C ASP A 679 -38.10 10.08 21.51
N ASP A 680 -37.16 10.03 20.55
CA ASP A 680 -35.80 10.56 20.69
C ASP A 680 -35.30 11.29 19.44
N ALA A 681 -34.45 12.30 19.66
CA ALA A 681 -33.96 13.20 18.63
C ALA A 681 -33.06 12.53 17.57
N LEU A 682 -32.35 11.46 17.94
CA LEU A 682 -31.47 10.73 17.02
C LEU A 682 -32.31 9.89 16.04
N SER A 683 -33.35 9.23 16.54
CA SER A 683 -34.29 8.49 15.68
C SER A 683 -35.08 9.42 14.75
N GLU A 684 -35.44 10.63 15.19
CA GLU A 684 -36.06 11.64 14.32
C GLU A 684 -35.10 12.13 13.21
N GLN A 685 -33.82 12.32 13.54
CA GLN A 685 -32.78 12.68 12.56
C GLN A 685 -32.56 11.56 11.53
N LEU A 686 -32.39 10.33 11.99
CA LEU A 686 -32.25 9.14 11.13
C LEU A 686 -33.47 8.95 10.22
N ARG A 687 -34.68 9.08 10.79
CA ARG A 687 -35.92 9.00 10.04
C ARG A 687 -35.98 10.00 8.88
N ARG A 688 -35.64 11.28 9.13
CA ARG A 688 -35.62 12.32 8.08
C ARG A 688 -34.57 12.04 7.02
N ARG A 689 -33.37 11.62 7.43
CA ARG A 689 -32.28 11.26 6.51
C ARG A 689 -32.69 10.12 5.58
N ILE A 690 -33.30 9.09 6.14
CA ILE A 690 -33.77 7.93 5.38
C ILE A 690 -34.92 8.34 4.43
N PHE A 691 -35.88 9.17 4.89
CA PHE A 691 -36.94 9.69 4.03
C PHE A 691 -36.38 10.43 2.80
N TRP A 692 -35.49 11.39 3.01
CA TRP A 692 -34.89 12.17 1.94
C TRP A 692 -34.03 11.33 0.99
N SER A 693 -33.30 10.34 1.52
CA SER A 693 -32.51 9.42 0.71
C SER A 693 -33.38 8.57 -0.23
N ALA A 694 -34.53 8.06 0.24
CA ALA A 694 -35.47 7.33 -0.63
C ALA A 694 -36.13 8.29 -1.61
N TYR A 695 -36.49 9.48 -1.15
CA TYR A 695 -37.24 10.44 -1.98
C TYR A 695 -36.39 10.90 -3.16
N ILE A 696 -35.12 11.21 -2.90
CA ILE A 696 -34.14 11.56 -3.92
C ILE A 696 -33.96 10.38 -4.87
N SER A 697 -33.71 9.18 -4.35
CA SER A 697 -33.51 7.98 -5.17
C SER A 697 -34.73 7.64 -6.05
N ASP A 698 -35.95 7.79 -5.52
CA ASP A 698 -37.22 7.51 -6.20
C ASP A 698 -37.53 8.55 -7.28
N ARG A 699 -37.21 9.82 -7.01
CA ARG A 699 -37.36 10.89 -8.01
C ARG A 699 -36.42 10.68 -9.19
N TYR A 700 -35.15 10.35 -8.94
CA TYR A 700 -34.18 9.99 -9.99
C TYR A 700 -34.63 8.77 -10.80
N SER A 701 -35.23 7.78 -10.11
CA SER A 701 -35.82 6.57 -10.70
C SER A 701 -36.99 6.86 -11.64
N SER A 702 -38.00 7.58 -11.14
CA SER A 702 -39.25 7.88 -11.84
C SER A 702 -39.08 8.67 -13.14
N GLN A 703 -37.96 9.37 -13.29
CA GLN A 703 -37.62 10.16 -14.48
C GLN A 703 -36.58 9.51 -15.40
N ASN A 704 -36.21 8.24 -15.15
CA ASN A 704 -35.26 7.47 -15.97
C ASN A 704 -33.87 8.13 -16.10
N LEU A 705 -33.37 8.71 -15.00
CA LEU A 705 -32.16 9.54 -15.01
C LEU A 705 -30.86 8.80 -14.62
N GLY A 706 -30.92 7.49 -14.36
CA GLY A 706 -29.77 6.67 -13.95
C GLY A 706 -29.43 6.79 -12.46
N ARG A 707 -28.46 5.99 -11.99
CA ARG A 707 -28.01 6.00 -10.58
C ARG A 707 -27.29 7.31 -10.24
N PRO A 708 -27.50 7.91 -9.06
CA PRO A 708 -26.56 8.88 -8.53
C PRO A 708 -25.25 8.14 -8.20
N THR A 709 -24.13 8.58 -8.78
CA THR A 709 -22.84 7.88 -8.67
C THR A 709 -22.24 7.88 -7.25
N ALA A 710 -22.81 8.68 -6.35
CA ALA A 710 -22.75 8.53 -4.90
C ALA A 710 -23.91 9.38 -4.35
N LEU A 711 -24.66 8.86 -3.38
CA LEU A 711 -25.30 9.70 -2.38
C LEU A 711 -24.22 9.90 -1.32
N ALA A 712 -23.55 11.05 -1.34
CA ALA A 712 -22.66 11.38 -0.22
C ALA A 712 -23.52 11.53 1.04
N GLU A 713 -23.00 11.22 2.23
CA GLU A 713 -23.69 11.47 3.51
C GLU A 713 -24.14 12.95 3.63
N GLU A 714 -23.40 13.81 2.94
CA GLU A 714 -23.59 15.23 2.72
C GLU A 714 -24.79 15.60 1.84
N ASP A 715 -25.27 14.75 0.93
CA ASP A 715 -26.46 15.04 0.09
C ASP A 715 -27.79 14.88 0.89
N VAL A 716 -27.67 14.52 2.19
CA VAL A 716 -28.77 14.16 3.10
C VAL A 716 -28.75 15.03 4.38
N THR A 717 -27.78 15.93 4.54
CA THR A 717 -27.66 16.81 5.73
C THR A 717 -28.54 18.05 5.59
N VAL A 718 -29.76 18.05 6.14
CA VAL A 718 -30.50 19.30 6.38
C VAL A 718 -30.03 19.89 7.72
N ASP A 719 -29.36 21.04 7.71
CA ASP A 719 -29.19 21.86 8.91
C ASP A 719 -30.54 22.43 9.35
N ILE A 720 -30.88 22.26 10.62
CA ILE A 720 -32.05 22.92 11.23
C ILE A 720 -31.56 24.19 11.95
N PRO A 721 -32.12 25.37 11.66
CA PRO A 721 -31.90 26.54 12.49
C PRO A 721 -32.61 26.32 13.84
N MET A 722 -31.84 26.34 14.92
CA MET A 722 -32.42 26.40 16.27
C MET A 722 -33.03 27.78 16.52
N ASN A 723 -34.25 27.76 17.05
CA ASN A 723 -35.08 28.87 17.55
C ASN A 723 -35.78 29.75 16.52
N GLN A 724 -37.11 29.62 16.45
CA GLN A 724 -38.02 30.75 16.66
C GLN A 724 -39.42 30.24 17.05
N ASP A 725 -39.93 30.80 18.14
CA ASP A 725 -41.32 30.70 18.59
C ASP A 725 -42.30 31.10 17.47
N ASP A 726 -43.40 30.36 17.29
CA ASP A 726 -44.73 30.98 17.38
C ASP A 726 -45.85 29.94 17.36
N ASP A 727 -46.70 30.04 18.38
CA ASP A 727 -48.06 29.56 18.42
C ASP A 727 -48.84 30.14 17.23
N THR A 728 -49.44 29.31 16.37
CA THR A 728 -50.83 29.48 15.89
C THR A 728 -51.20 28.44 14.82
N ILE A 729 -52.51 28.15 14.82
CA ILE A 729 -53.34 27.46 13.81
C ILE A 729 -53.82 26.06 14.21
N LYS A 730 -54.99 26.16 14.83
CA LYS A 730 -56.02 25.20 15.19
C LYS A 730 -56.42 24.22 14.06
N ALA A 731 -56.63 22.98 14.50
CA ALA A 731 -57.72 22.04 14.19
C ALA A 731 -58.55 22.25 12.90
N GLY A 732 -58.39 21.29 11.98
CA GLY A 732 -59.40 20.94 10.96
C GLY A 732 -58.78 20.67 9.58
N GLU A 733 -58.35 19.42 9.36
CA GLU A 733 -57.77 18.86 8.13
C GLU A 733 -56.36 19.38 7.72
N PRO A 734 -55.34 18.52 7.52
CA PRO A 734 -54.14 18.95 6.82
C PRO A 734 -54.38 18.91 5.31
N GLU A 735 -54.69 20.07 4.75
CA GLU A 735 -54.43 20.40 3.35
C GLU A 735 -52.96 20.08 3.02
N ILE A 736 -52.75 19.38 1.90
CA ILE A 736 -51.44 19.15 1.29
C ILE A 736 -50.82 20.51 0.96
N PRO A 737 -49.74 20.96 1.63
CA PRO A 737 -49.15 22.25 1.31
C PRO A 737 -48.43 22.18 -0.06
N GLY A 738 -48.94 22.97 -1.01
CA GLY A 738 -48.07 23.88 -1.77
C GLY A 738 -47.17 23.32 -2.87
N ARG A 739 -47.77 22.98 -4.02
CA ARG A 739 -47.32 23.26 -5.41
C ARG A 739 -45.81 23.33 -5.72
N TYR A 740 -45.31 22.28 -6.38
CA TYR A 740 -44.40 22.26 -7.54
C TYR A 740 -43.06 23.04 -7.57
N THR A 741 -42.72 23.90 -6.61
CA THR A 741 -41.46 24.66 -6.66
C THR A 741 -40.26 23.89 -6.11
N GLU A 742 -40.42 23.13 -5.03
CA GLU A 742 -39.33 22.39 -4.36
C GLU A 742 -38.80 21.21 -5.20
N VAL A 743 -39.69 20.53 -5.94
CA VAL A 743 -39.34 19.39 -6.81
C VAL A 743 -38.46 19.81 -8.01
N THR A 744 -38.45 21.10 -8.35
CA THR A 744 -37.78 21.61 -9.56
C THR A 744 -36.27 21.62 -9.46
N ASN A 745 -35.69 21.91 -8.28
CA ASN A 745 -34.25 22.07 -8.11
C ASN A 745 -33.51 20.71 -8.11
N LEU A 746 -34.09 19.68 -7.50
CA LEU A 746 -33.55 18.31 -7.55
C LEU A 746 -33.63 17.70 -8.96
N ILE A 747 -34.74 17.93 -9.68
CA ILE A 747 -34.87 17.54 -11.10
C ILE A 747 -33.79 18.23 -11.93
N ARG A 748 -33.53 19.52 -11.69
CA ARG A 748 -32.48 20.29 -12.37
C ARG A 748 -31.09 19.72 -12.12
N HIS A 749 -30.71 19.46 -10.87
CA HIS A 749 -29.42 18.79 -10.57
C HIS A 749 -29.27 17.46 -11.29
N THR A 750 -30.37 16.71 -11.38
CA THR A 750 -30.36 15.43 -12.07
C THR A 750 -30.15 15.59 -13.58
N LEU A 751 -30.83 16.55 -14.20
CA LEU A 751 -30.67 16.88 -15.62
C LEU A 751 -29.25 17.35 -15.93
N LEU A 752 -28.65 18.17 -15.06
CA LEU A 752 -27.26 18.60 -15.14
C LEU A 752 -26.29 17.41 -15.09
N ARG A 753 -26.44 16.50 -14.13
CA ARG A 753 -25.59 15.29 -14.03
C ARG A 753 -25.75 14.35 -15.23
N ARG A 754 -26.97 14.23 -15.78
CA ARG A 754 -27.24 13.46 -17.00
C ARG A 754 -26.56 14.07 -18.22
N LEU A 755 -26.63 15.39 -18.36
CA LEU A 755 -25.94 16.13 -19.41
C LEU A 755 -24.42 15.91 -19.30
N GLY A 756 -23.87 16.06 -18.10
CA GLY A 756 -22.48 15.74 -17.74
C GLY A 756 -22.04 14.33 -18.18
N THR A 757 -22.84 13.33 -17.83
CA THR A 757 -22.53 11.91 -18.09
C THR A 757 -22.60 11.56 -19.58
N ASN A 758 -23.59 12.10 -20.29
CA ASN A 758 -23.73 11.91 -21.73
C ASN A 758 -22.53 12.52 -22.49
N ALA A 759 -22.13 13.74 -22.11
CA ALA A 759 -20.98 14.42 -22.68
C ALA A 759 -19.69 13.61 -22.46
N ARG A 760 -19.41 13.18 -21.22
CA ARG A 760 -18.23 12.35 -20.91
C ARG A 760 -18.19 11.05 -21.71
N THR A 761 -19.33 10.37 -21.82
CA THR A 761 -19.42 9.11 -22.56
C THR A 761 -19.15 9.33 -24.04
N ALA A 762 -19.66 10.43 -24.61
CA ALA A 762 -19.41 10.82 -25.99
C ALA A 762 -17.93 11.18 -26.23
N LEU A 763 -17.34 12.03 -25.38
CA LEU A 763 -15.94 12.47 -25.50
C LEU A 763 -14.95 11.31 -25.31
N ASN A 764 -15.17 10.45 -24.31
CA ASN A 764 -14.35 9.25 -24.10
C ASN A 764 -14.42 8.27 -25.28
N ARG A 765 -15.60 8.17 -25.94
CA ARG A 765 -15.76 7.35 -27.14
C ARG A 765 -14.97 7.93 -28.31
N LEU A 766 -15.00 9.25 -28.51
CA LEU A 766 -14.22 9.93 -29.55
C LEU A 766 -12.71 9.75 -29.33
N SER A 767 -12.25 9.88 -28.08
CA SER A 767 -10.85 9.63 -27.70
C SER A 767 -10.42 8.18 -28.00
N ARG A 768 -11.24 7.18 -27.62
CA ARG A 768 -10.98 5.74 -27.92
C ARG A 768 -11.00 5.41 -29.41
N GLN A 769 -11.77 6.16 -30.19
CA GLN A 769 -11.86 5.98 -31.65
C GLN A 769 -10.75 6.71 -32.42
N ARG A 770 -9.81 7.38 -31.72
CA ARG A 770 -8.76 8.22 -32.34
C ARG A 770 -9.34 9.28 -33.27
N ALA A 771 -10.47 9.89 -32.90
CA ALA A 771 -11.02 11.03 -33.61
C ALA A 771 -9.99 12.18 -33.66
N SER A 772 -10.03 12.99 -34.72
CA SER A 772 -9.11 14.13 -34.87
C SER A 772 -9.31 15.14 -33.73
N LEU A 773 -8.27 15.92 -33.41
CA LEU A 773 -8.32 16.94 -32.36
C LEU A 773 -9.45 17.95 -32.63
N THR A 774 -9.68 18.31 -33.90
CA THR A 774 -10.76 19.19 -34.35
C THR A 774 -12.14 18.61 -34.02
N GLU A 775 -12.38 17.32 -34.28
CA GLU A 775 -13.65 16.65 -33.94
C GLU A 775 -13.89 16.59 -32.42
N GLN A 776 -12.83 16.40 -31.64
CA GLN A 776 -12.91 16.42 -30.17
C GLN A 776 -13.23 17.83 -29.64
N ILE A 777 -12.63 18.88 -30.24
CA ILE A 777 -12.89 20.27 -29.91
C ILE A 777 -14.34 20.67 -30.26
N GLU A 778 -14.81 20.35 -31.47
CA GLU A 778 -16.18 20.65 -31.91
C GLU A 778 -17.22 19.94 -31.04
N ALA A 779 -16.99 18.67 -30.72
CA ALA A 779 -17.87 17.91 -29.83
C ALA A 779 -17.90 18.51 -28.43
N THR A 780 -16.75 18.93 -27.89
CA THR A 780 -16.71 19.53 -26.55
C THR A 780 -17.38 20.90 -26.52
N LYS A 781 -17.20 21.75 -27.55
CA LYS A 781 -17.91 23.04 -27.69
C LYS A 781 -19.42 22.85 -27.71
N ALA A 782 -19.93 21.89 -28.49
CA ALA A 782 -21.36 21.60 -28.54
C ALA A 782 -21.95 21.17 -27.18
N TRP A 783 -21.19 20.43 -26.37
CA TRP A 783 -21.62 20.06 -25.02
C TRP A 783 -21.54 21.22 -24.02
N THR A 784 -20.55 22.10 -24.15
CA THR A 784 -20.47 23.35 -23.37
C THR A 784 -21.65 24.28 -23.68
N ASP A 785 -22.01 24.46 -24.95
CA ASP A 785 -23.18 25.26 -25.35
C ASP A 785 -24.49 24.67 -24.82
N ALA A 786 -24.63 23.35 -24.87
CA ALA A 786 -25.80 22.66 -24.31
C ALA A 786 -25.91 22.82 -22.79
N LEU A 787 -24.77 22.85 -22.10
CA LEU A 787 -24.68 23.09 -20.66
C LEU A 787 -25.09 24.53 -20.30
N GLU A 788 -24.63 25.51 -21.07
CA GLU A 788 -24.98 26.92 -20.87
C GLU A 788 -26.44 27.21 -21.20
N ALA A 789 -26.97 26.64 -22.28
CA ALA A 789 -28.38 26.75 -22.63
C ALA A 789 -29.28 26.17 -21.52
N TRP A 790 -28.87 25.04 -20.93
CA TRP A 790 -29.56 24.45 -19.79
C TRP A 790 -29.55 25.39 -18.57
N TYR A 791 -28.40 25.95 -18.21
CA TYR A 791 -28.27 26.86 -17.07
C TYR A 791 -29.06 28.15 -17.25
N ASN A 792 -28.97 28.79 -18.42
CA ASN A 792 -29.70 30.03 -18.73
C ASN A 792 -31.23 29.84 -18.76
N SER A 793 -31.71 28.63 -19.07
CA SER A 793 -33.14 28.29 -19.03
C SER A 793 -33.69 28.07 -17.60
N SER A 794 -32.81 28.03 -16.59
CA SER A 794 -33.13 27.65 -15.22
C SER A 794 -33.38 28.88 -14.33
N ILE A 795 -34.56 29.50 -14.42
CA ILE A 795 -34.96 30.55 -13.46
C ILE A 795 -35.24 29.89 -12.08
N VAL A 796 -34.48 30.26 -11.05
CA VAL A 796 -34.62 29.74 -9.67
C VAL A 796 -35.37 30.76 -8.79
N LYS A 797 -36.36 30.29 -8.01
CA LYS A 797 -36.77 30.96 -6.77
C LYS A 797 -36.05 30.25 -5.61
N PRO A 798 -35.08 30.88 -4.94
CA PRO A 798 -34.31 30.22 -3.89
C PRO A 798 -35.19 29.90 -2.68
N ASN A 799 -34.96 28.74 -2.05
CA ASN A 799 -35.54 28.41 -0.76
C ASN A 799 -34.50 28.72 0.33
N PRO A 800 -34.71 29.76 1.16
CA PRO A 800 -33.70 30.22 2.13
C PRO A 800 -33.55 29.30 3.35
N THR A 801 -34.21 28.14 3.39
CA THR A 801 -34.19 27.24 4.55
C THR A 801 -33.47 25.91 4.29
N ASN A 802 -32.97 25.68 3.07
CA ASN A 802 -32.30 24.44 2.69
C ASN A 802 -31.04 24.72 1.85
N ALA A 803 -29.87 24.37 2.39
CA ALA A 803 -28.56 24.57 1.75
C ALA A 803 -28.47 23.99 0.32
N TYR A 804 -29.16 22.88 0.05
CA TYR A 804 -29.16 22.14 -1.23
C TYR A 804 -30.17 22.69 -2.25
N GLU A 805 -30.99 23.65 -1.85
CA GLU A 805 -31.96 24.35 -2.69
C GLU A 805 -31.61 25.85 -2.84
N THR A 806 -30.41 26.23 -2.39
CA THR A 806 -29.83 27.54 -2.67
C THR A 806 -29.45 27.66 -4.13
N LYS A 807 -29.43 28.90 -4.63
CA LYS A 807 -28.94 29.17 -5.98
C LYS A 807 -27.46 28.83 -6.08
N GLU A 808 -26.73 29.14 -5.01
CA GLU A 808 -25.28 28.95 -4.87
C GLU A 808 -24.89 27.48 -5.02
N TYR A 809 -25.67 26.54 -4.48
CA TYR A 809 -25.39 25.10 -4.63
C TYR A 809 -25.56 24.62 -6.09
N LEU A 810 -26.57 25.14 -6.79
CA LEU A 810 -26.77 24.86 -8.21
C LEU A 810 -25.63 25.46 -9.05
N ASP A 811 -25.23 26.69 -8.72
CA ASP A 811 -24.14 27.41 -9.38
C ASP A 811 -22.81 26.64 -9.23
N ILE A 812 -22.49 26.14 -8.02
CA ILE A 812 -21.32 25.29 -7.75
C ILE A 812 -21.31 24.06 -8.66
N ASN A 813 -22.42 23.31 -8.70
CA ASN A 813 -22.49 22.08 -9.49
C ASN A 813 -22.43 22.34 -11.00
N PHE A 814 -23.05 23.43 -11.46
CA PHE A 814 -22.97 23.87 -12.85
C PHE A 814 -21.53 24.21 -13.24
N HIS A 815 -20.86 25.07 -12.45
CA HIS A 815 -19.49 25.49 -12.72
C HIS A 815 -18.51 24.32 -12.61
N ARG A 816 -18.78 23.33 -11.75
CA ARG A 816 -17.99 22.09 -11.63
C ARG A 816 -18.03 21.25 -12.92
N GLU A 817 -19.21 21.06 -13.53
CA GLU A 817 -19.31 20.36 -14.81
C GLU A 817 -18.75 21.20 -15.97
N ARG A 818 -18.92 22.53 -15.91
CA ARG A 818 -18.36 23.46 -16.91
C ARG A 818 -16.83 23.45 -16.92
N MET A 819 -16.18 23.49 -15.75
CA MET A 819 -14.71 23.35 -15.64
C MET A 819 -14.22 22.03 -16.25
N LYS A 820 -14.91 20.92 -15.98
CA LYS A 820 -14.53 19.62 -16.55
C LYS A 820 -14.61 19.63 -18.07
N PHE A 821 -15.66 20.20 -18.66
CA PHE A 821 -15.76 20.28 -20.12
C PHE A 821 -14.68 21.18 -20.72
N LEU A 822 -14.46 22.36 -20.12
CA LEU A 822 -13.44 23.29 -20.56
C LEU A 822 -12.02 22.72 -20.43
N SER A 823 -11.76 21.84 -19.47
CA SER A 823 -10.44 21.17 -19.35
C SER A 823 -10.05 20.34 -20.58
N TYR A 824 -11.01 19.79 -21.34
CA TYR A 824 -10.74 19.09 -22.60
C TYR A 824 -10.40 20.06 -23.76
N LEU A 825 -10.67 21.35 -23.59
CA LEU A 825 -10.43 22.41 -24.56
C LEU A 825 -9.22 23.28 -24.22
N VAL A 826 -8.69 23.17 -23.01
CA VAL A 826 -7.43 23.81 -22.60
C VAL A 826 -6.29 22.96 -23.17
N LEU A 827 -5.68 23.43 -24.26
CA LEU A 827 -4.62 22.71 -24.96
C LEU A 827 -3.25 23.03 -24.36
N PRO A 828 -2.28 22.10 -24.42
CA PRO A 828 -0.91 22.36 -24.00
C PRO A 828 -0.26 23.46 -24.86
N SER A 829 0.81 24.07 -24.34
CA SER A 829 1.47 25.22 -24.95
C SER A 829 2.07 24.97 -26.33
N ASP A 830 2.07 23.74 -26.86
CA ASP A 830 2.59 23.34 -28.17
C ASP A 830 1.51 23.24 -29.28
N ALA A 831 0.23 23.43 -28.96
CA ALA A 831 -0.87 23.30 -29.92
C ALA A 831 -0.96 24.47 -30.92
N GLN A 832 -1.30 24.16 -32.18
CA GLN A 832 -1.31 25.11 -33.31
C GLN A 832 -2.45 26.14 -33.31
N ASP A 833 -3.51 25.97 -32.51
CA ASP A 833 -4.69 26.85 -32.51
C ASP A 833 -4.79 27.66 -31.20
N THR A 834 -4.11 28.80 -31.18
CA THR A 834 -3.81 29.57 -29.95
C THR A 834 -4.98 30.44 -29.45
N THR A 835 -5.85 30.90 -30.35
CA THR A 835 -6.94 31.84 -30.00
C THR A 835 -8.10 31.14 -29.27
N ALA A 836 -8.44 29.91 -29.68
CA ALA A 836 -9.45 29.11 -29.00
C ALA A 836 -9.01 28.70 -27.59
N SER A 837 -7.72 28.40 -27.39
CA SER A 837 -7.19 27.99 -26.09
C SER A 837 -7.27 29.10 -25.03
N ILE A 838 -7.04 30.36 -25.42
CA ILE A 838 -7.13 31.54 -24.51
C ILE A 838 -8.55 31.72 -24.00
N GLU A 839 -9.54 31.69 -24.89
CA GLU A 839 -10.95 31.86 -24.52
C GLU A 839 -11.42 30.75 -23.57
N HIS A 840 -11.09 29.49 -23.84
CA HIS A 840 -11.50 28.40 -22.95
C HIS A 840 -10.76 28.43 -21.60
N SER A 841 -9.49 28.84 -21.57
CA SER A 841 -8.73 29.03 -20.33
C SER A 841 -9.34 30.15 -19.47
N TRP A 842 -9.83 31.21 -20.11
CA TRP A 842 -10.56 32.26 -19.41
C TRP A 842 -11.91 31.77 -18.86
N GLN A 843 -12.72 31.09 -19.67
CA GLN A 843 -14.00 30.54 -19.23
C GLN A 843 -13.83 29.51 -18.09
N TYR A 844 -12.71 28.77 -18.09
CA TYR A 844 -12.36 27.84 -17.03
C TYR A 844 -12.05 28.59 -15.74
N THR A 845 -11.20 29.61 -15.82
CA THR A 845 -10.83 30.50 -14.70
C THR A 845 -12.07 31.17 -14.09
N LEU A 846 -12.97 31.69 -14.93
CA LEU A 846 -14.21 32.31 -14.47
C LEU A 846 -15.10 31.30 -13.73
N SER A 847 -15.21 30.08 -14.24
CA SER A 847 -16.00 29.02 -13.60
C SER A 847 -15.40 28.61 -12.25
N ALA A 848 -14.09 28.46 -12.17
CA ALA A 848 -13.37 28.19 -10.91
C ALA A 848 -13.58 29.30 -9.88
N TYR A 849 -13.54 30.57 -10.31
CA TYR A 849 -13.78 31.71 -9.42
C TYR A 849 -15.23 31.75 -8.91
N GLN A 850 -16.22 31.46 -9.77
CA GLN A 850 -17.62 31.40 -9.35
C GLN A 850 -17.87 30.31 -8.29
N ILE A 851 -17.20 29.15 -8.37
CA ILE A 851 -17.27 28.12 -7.32
C ILE A 851 -16.81 28.68 -5.97
N LEU A 852 -15.67 29.37 -5.95
CA LEU A 852 -15.13 29.99 -4.72
C LEU A 852 -16.08 31.04 -4.14
N LEU A 853 -16.65 31.91 -4.98
CA LEU A 853 -17.63 32.93 -4.56
C LEU A 853 -18.92 32.31 -4.02
N SER A 854 -19.45 31.28 -4.67
CA SER A 854 -20.66 30.59 -4.23
C SER A 854 -20.46 29.91 -2.87
N TYR A 855 -19.30 29.28 -2.64
CA TYR A 855 -18.98 28.72 -1.32
C TYR A 855 -18.76 29.79 -0.25
N GLN A 856 -18.07 30.89 -0.56
CA GLN A 856 -17.91 32.01 0.37
C GLN A 856 -19.28 32.56 0.79
N LYS A 857 -20.20 32.69 -0.15
CA LYS A 857 -21.56 33.13 0.12
C LYS A 857 -22.34 32.14 1.00
N GLN A 858 -22.28 30.84 0.70
CA GLN A 858 -22.92 29.81 1.54
C GLN A 858 -22.34 29.78 2.96
N SER A 859 -21.03 29.98 3.11
CA SER A 859 -20.37 30.07 4.42
C SER A 859 -20.83 31.30 5.20
N ASN A 860 -20.89 32.48 4.56
CA ASN A 860 -21.39 33.71 5.18
C ASN A 860 -22.87 33.64 5.58
N ASP A 861 -23.68 32.92 4.80
CA ASP A 861 -25.10 32.70 5.05
C ASP A 861 -25.34 31.57 6.09
N GLY A 862 -24.28 30.96 6.62
CA GLY A 862 -24.34 29.94 7.69
C GLY A 862 -24.76 28.54 7.22
N PHE A 863 -24.72 28.27 5.92
CA PHE A 863 -25.13 26.99 5.33
C PHE A 863 -24.00 25.98 5.12
N LEU A 864 -22.74 26.37 5.36
CA LEU A 864 -21.58 25.55 5.00
C LEU A 864 -20.75 25.19 6.22
N ALA A 865 -20.72 23.90 6.57
CA ALA A 865 -19.69 23.30 7.40
C ALA A 865 -18.57 22.74 6.50
N PRO A 866 -17.26 22.95 6.80
CA PRO A 866 -16.19 22.44 5.95
C PRO A 866 -16.22 20.92 5.86
N ASN A 867 -16.56 20.40 4.69
CA ASN A 867 -16.55 18.98 4.37
C ASN A 867 -15.51 18.68 3.27
N TRP A 868 -15.18 17.40 3.08
CA TRP A 868 -14.10 17.02 2.18
C TRP A 868 -14.35 17.44 0.73
N THR A 869 -15.61 17.40 0.27
CA THR A 869 -16.01 17.86 -1.07
C THR A 869 -15.72 19.35 -1.28
N TYR A 870 -16.01 20.19 -0.28
CA TYR A 870 -15.67 21.61 -0.28
C TYR A 870 -14.17 21.85 -0.36
N VAL A 871 -13.38 21.14 0.46
CA VAL A 871 -11.90 21.22 0.45
C VAL A 871 -11.33 20.87 -0.93
N GLN A 872 -11.83 19.80 -1.54
CA GLN A 872 -11.42 19.36 -2.87
C GLN A 872 -11.73 20.40 -3.95
N ASP A 873 -12.92 21.02 -3.91
CA ASP A 873 -13.33 22.01 -4.91
C ASP A 873 -12.55 23.32 -4.78
N VAL A 874 -12.24 23.75 -3.56
CA VAL A 874 -11.38 24.93 -3.32
C VAL A 874 -9.98 24.69 -3.88
N LEU A 875 -9.36 23.53 -3.57
CA LEU A 875 -8.04 23.18 -4.10
C LEU A 875 -8.03 23.08 -5.64
N LYS A 876 -9.00 22.37 -6.24
CA LYS A 876 -9.11 22.23 -7.71
C LYS A 876 -9.29 23.57 -8.41
N SER A 877 -10.15 24.42 -7.85
CA SER A 877 -10.41 25.75 -8.40
C SER A 877 -9.15 26.62 -8.31
N GLY A 878 -8.49 26.65 -7.15
CA GLY A 878 -7.25 27.40 -6.94
C GLY A 878 -6.13 27.00 -7.89
N PHE A 879 -5.77 25.71 -7.93
CA PHE A 879 -4.69 25.23 -8.81
C PHE A 879 -5.04 25.34 -10.29
N GLY A 880 -6.32 25.18 -10.64
CA GLY A 880 -6.81 25.42 -11.99
C GLY A 880 -6.65 26.87 -12.44
N ILE A 881 -6.91 27.84 -11.56
CA ILE A 881 -6.68 29.27 -11.81
C ILE A 881 -5.19 29.56 -11.97
N LEU A 882 -4.31 28.98 -11.13
CA LEU A 882 -2.86 29.13 -11.26
C LEU A 882 -2.37 28.62 -12.62
N TYR A 883 -2.82 27.44 -13.04
CA TYR A 883 -2.46 26.86 -14.33
C TYR A 883 -2.86 27.76 -15.50
N CYS A 884 -4.10 28.26 -15.50
CA CYS A 884 -4.57 29.17 -16.56
C CYS A 884 -3.84 30.52 -16.53
N ALA A 885 -3.59 31.08 -15.35
CA ALA A 885 -2.89 32.36 -15.16
C ALA A 885 -1.48 32.36 -15.75
N VAL A 886 -0.75 31.25 -15.62
CA VAL A 886 0.60 31.07 -16.16
C VAL A 886 0.60 30.89 -17.69
N GLY A 887 -0.45 30.28 -18.27
CA GLY A 887 -0.52 29.97 -19.71
C GLY A 887 -0.99 31.11 -20.62
N ILE A 888 -1.72 32.10 -20.09
CA ILE A 888 -2.31 33.21 -20.85
C ILE A 888 -1.26 34.08 -21.60
N PRO A 889 -0.11 34.46 -21.00
CA PRO A 889 0.85 35.34 -21.66
C PRO A 889 1.54 34.71 -22.88
N GLU A 890 1.89 33.41 -22.80
CA GLU A 890 2.59 32.71 -23.89
C GLU A 890 1.66 32.41 -25.08
N GLN A 891 0.39 32.10 -24.82
CA GLN A 891 -0.60 31.88 -25.87
C GLN A 891 -0.87 33.17 -26.68
N ARG A 892 -0.82 34.34 -26.02
CA ARG A 892 -0.99 35.65 -26.65
C ARG A 892 0.17 36.04 -27.58
N ARG A 893 1.39 35.61 -27.25
CA ARG A 893 2.60 35.82 -28.08
C ARG A 893 2.48 35.16 -29.47
N ARG A 894 1.70 34.07 -29.57
CA ARG A 894 1.57 33.26 -30.79
C ARG A 894 0.38 33.65 -31.67
N SER A 895 -0.65 34.27 -31.09
CA SER A 895 -1.79 34.81 -31.86
C SER A 895 -1.42 36.15 -32.49
N ASN A 896 -0.92 36.13 -33.72
CA ASN A 896 -0.45 37.32 -34.45
C ASN A 896 -1.58 38.26 -34.96
N GLU A 897 -2.81 38.16 -34.46
CA GLU A 897 -3.97 38.91 -34.97
C GLU A 897 -4.82 39.53 -33.84
N GLY A 898 -5.19 40.80 -34.03
CA GLY A 898 -6.07 41.57 -33.15
C GLY A 898 -7.52 41.09 -33.16
N ALA A 899 -7.79 39.92 -32.60
CA ALA A 899 -9.14 39.46 -32.30
C ALA A 899 -9.57 39.99 -30.92
N GLY A 900 -10.60 40.84 -30.89
CA GLY A 900 -11.14 41.52 -29.70
C GLY A 900 -11.81 40.63 -28.66
N LEU A 901 -11.07 39.67 -28.10
CA LEU A 901 -11.42 39.02 -26.84
C LEU A 901 -10.72 39.77 -25.71
N LEU A 902 -11.52 40.37 -24.83
CA LEU A 902 -11.02 41.05 -23.63
C LEU A 902 -10.29 40.01 -22.77
N PRO A 903 -9.06 40.29 -22.30
CA PRO A 903 -8.36 39.37 -21.42
C PRO A 903 -9.19 39.10 -20.16
N PRO A 904 -8.93 37.99 -19.45
CA PRO A 904 -9.24 37.90 -18.04
C PRO A 904 -8.94 39.23 -17.37
N GLU A 905 -9.92 39.87 -16.73
CA GLU A 905 -9.58 41.03 -15.90
C GLU A 905 -8.56 40.53 -14.89
N LEU A 906 -7.32 41.05 -14.93
CA LEU A 906 -6.23 40.62 -14.04
C LEU A 906 -6.68 40.68 -12.57
N ASP A 907 -7.53 41.64 -12.25
CA ASP A 907 -8.19 41.77 -10.96
C ASP A 907 -9.05 40.55 -10.59
N THR A 908 -9.72 39.90 -11.54
CA THR A 908 -10.49 38.67 -11.31
C THR A 908 -9.58 37.52 -10.90
N ILE A 909 -8.44 37.33 -11.58
CA ILE A 909 -7.46 36.29 -11.22
C ILE A 909 -6.85 36.59 -9.85
N VAL A 910 -6.46 37.84 -9.60
CA VAL A 910 -5.89 38.29 -8.33
C VAL A 910 -6.88 38.06 -7.18
N ASN A 911 -8.14 38.43 -7.37
CA ASN A 911 -9.19 38.26 -6.35
C ASN A 911 -9.49 36.78 -6.11
N ALA A 912 -9.51 35.94 -7.16
CA ALA A 912 -9.75 34.52 -7.03
C ALA A 912 -8.63 33.78 -6.27
N LEU A 913 -7.36 34.11 -6.56
CA LEU A 913 -6.21 33.54 -5.85
C LEU A 913 -6.18 33.95 -4.39
N LYS A 914 -6.46 35.23 -4.09
CA LYS A 914 -6.57 35.73 -2.71
C LYS A 914 -7.70 35.04 -1.95
N LEU A 915 -8.89 34.96 -2.56
CA LEU A 915 -10.05 34.30 -1.98
C LEU A 915 -9.74 32.82 -1.66
N CYS A 916 -9.16 32.09 -2.60
CA CYS A 916 -8.76 30.70 -2.38
C CYS A 916 -7.72 30.57 -1.26
N GLY A 917 -6.73 31.46 -1.19
CA GLY A 917 -5.71 31.46 -0.14
C GLY A 917 -6.28 31.74 1.25
N GLU A 918 -7.21 32.68 1.37
CA GLU A 918 -7.93 32.96 2.62
C GLU A 918 -8.80 31.78 3.05
N THR A 919 -9.52 31.17 2.10
CA THR A 919 -10.34 29.98 2.34
C THR A 919 -9.51 28.77 2.77
N LEU A 920 -8.39 28.50 2.11
CA LEU A 920 -7.49 27.40 2.49
C LEU A 920 -6.88 27.62 3.87
N LYS A 921 -6.54 28.86 4.25
CA LYS A 921 -6.08 29.18 5.61
C LYS A 921 -7.13 28.82 6.66
N GLN A 922 -8.41 29.13 6.40
CA GLN A 922 -9.52 28.75 7.29
C GLN A 922 -9.67 27.23 7.37
N ILE A 923 -9.65 26.54 6.23
CA ILE A 923 -9.71 25.07 6.18
C ILE A 923 -8.57 24.43 6.97
N THR A 924 -7.33 24.91 6.81
CA THR A 924 -6.16 24.34 7.51
C THR A 924 -6.16 24.56 9.02
N ALA A 925 -6.85 25.60 9.50
CA ALA A 925 -7.01 25.82 10.94
C ALA A 925 -7.86 24.71 11.59
N GLU A 926 -8.72 24.06 10.81
CA GLU A 926 -9.58 22.95 11.24
C GLU A 926 -9.08 21.58 10.75
N TRP A 927 -8.38 21.52 9.62
CA TRP A 927 -7.94 20.29 8.93
C TRP A 927 -6.43 20.30 8.66
N GLN A 928 -5.65 19.89 9.65
CA GLN A 928 -4.18 19.96 9.60
C GLN A 928 -3.55 19.06 8.50
N THR A 929 -4.25 18.02 8.06
CA THR A 929 -3.84 17.13 6.95
C THR A 929 -3.74 17.87 5.61
N VAL A 930 -4.46 18.99 5.44
CA VAL A 930 -4.47 19.79 4.20
C VAL A 930 -3.34 20.84 4.17
N GLN A 931 -2.63 21.03 5.28
CA GLN A 931 -1.62 22.09 5.45
C GLN A 931 -0.55 22.09 4.36
N ARG A 932 -0.07 20.91 3.95
CA ARG A 932 0.95 20.79 2.90
C ARG A 932 0.48 21.35 1.57
N HIS A 933 -0.77 21.06 1.19
CA HIS A 933 -1.39 21.51 -0.06
C HIS A 933 -1.68 23.02 -0.04
N ALA A 934 -2.16 23.53 1.09
CA ALA A 934 -2.38 24.97 1.27
C ALA A 934 -1.09 25.77 1.21
N ASN A 935 0.00 25.28 1.84
CA ASN A 935 1.30 25.94 1.78
C ASN A 935 1.85 26.01 0.35
N ALA A 936 1.73 24.91 -0.40
CA ALA A 936 2.14 24.87 -1.81
C ALA A 936 1.33 25.86 -2.65
N PHE A 937 0.01 25.90 -2.48
CA PHE A 937 -0.86 26.86 -3.17
C PHE A 937 -0.46 28.31 -2.87
N VAL A 938 -0.26 28.65 -1.60
CA VAL A 938 0.11 30.01 -1.18
C VAL A 938 1.42 30.44 -1.84
N GLN A 939 2.46 29.60 -1.74
CA GLN A 939 3.77 29.88 -2.33
C GLN A 939 3.67 30.13 -3.84
N MET A 940 2.93 29.29 -4.57
CA MET A 940 2.76 29.43 -6.03
C MET A 940 1.91 30.66 -6.38
N SER A 941 0.88 30.96 -5.59
CA SER A 941 0.02 32.12 -5.80
C SER A 941 0.75 33.44 -5.59
N GLU A 942 1.67 33.51 -4.62
CA GLU A 942 2.49 34.69 -4.37
C GLU A 942 3.38 35.00 -5.58
N SER A 943 4.05 33.99 -6.16
CA SER A 943 4.85 34.17 -7.37
C SER A 943 4.04 34.65 -8.58
N VAL A 944 2.83 34.11 -8.78
CA VAL A 944 1.94 34.54 -9.87
C VAL A 944 1.39 35.95 -9.63
N LEU A 945 1.08 36.33 -8.39
CA LEU A 945 0.64 37.68 -8.04
C LEU A 945 1.74 38.72 -8.21
N GLU A 946 2.99 38.39 -7.86
CA GLU A 946 4.16 39.23 -8.10
C GLU A 946 4.41 39.44 -9.59
N LEU A 947 4.27 38.37 -10.38
CA LEU A 947 4.34 38.41 -11.84
C LEU A 947 3.30 39.40 -12.41
N ILE A 948 2.04 39.25 -12.03
CA ILE A 948 0.95 40.15 -12.44
C ILE A 948 1.25 41.60 -12.04
N ALA A 949 1.74 41.84 -10.82
CA ALA A 949 2.06 43.18 -10.33
C ALA A 949 3.28 43.81 -11.02
N SER A 950 4.23 43.01 -11.53
CA SER A 950 5.37 43.49 -12.31
C SER A 950 4.95 43.99 -13.70
N THR A 951 4.03 43.28 -14.36
CA THR A 951 3.47 43.64 -15.66
C THR A 951 2.62 44.91 -15.64
N THR A 952 1.81 45.11 -14.60
CA THR A 952 0.98 46.33 -14.46
C THR A 952 1.82 47.58 -14.19
N ARG A 953 2.97 47.45 -13.52
CA ARG A 953 3.91 48.57 -13.22
C ARG A 953 4.69 49.06 -14.44
N ASN A 954 4.96 48.20 -15.42
CA ASN A 954 5.62 48.59 -16.66
C ASN A 954 4.66 49.30 -17.63
N ALA A 955 3.39 48.87 -17.70
CA ALA A 955 2.36 49.54 -18.50
C ALA A 955 2.06 51.00 -18.05
N THR A 956 2.16 51.30 -16.75
CA THR A 956 1.98 52.66 -16.23
C THR A 956 3.19 53.58 -16.52
N ARG A 957 4.36 53.01 -16.82
CA ARG A 957 5.58 53.75 -17.16
C ARG A 957 5.59 54.20 -18.62
N GLU A 958 5.06 53.38 -19.53
CA GLU A 958 4.90 53.72 -20.96
C GLU A 958 3.79 54.74 -21.22
N GLN A 959 2.67 54.68 -20.48
CA GLN A 959 1.60 55.70 -20.56
C GLN A 959 2.04 57.11 -20.15
N SER A 960 3.18 57.27 -19.47
CA SER A 960 3.74 58.59 -19.15
C SER A 960 4.59 59.19 -20.28
N HIS A 961 4.79 58.48 -21.40
CA HIS A 961 5.68 58.88 -22.49
C HIS A 961 5.02 59.07 -23.88
N THR A 962 3.71 58.94 -24.03
CA THR A 962 3.02 59.11 -25.33
C THR A 962 1.88 60.13 -25.26
N ASP A 963 2.25 61.40 -25.01
CA ASP A 963 1.47 62.58 -25.36
C ASP A 963 2.00 63.12 -26.71
N ALA A 964 1.75 62.43 -27.82
CA ALA A 964 1.91 62.97 -29.18
C ALA A 964 1.30 62.08 -30.27
N GLY A 965 0.20 62.54 -30.87
CA GLY A 965 -0.10 62.32 -32.30
C GLY A 965 -0.85 61.04 -32.67
N GLU A 966 -2.01 61.22 -33.30
CA GLU A 966 -2.87 60.21 -33.90
C GLU A 966 -2.14 59.31 -34.91
N ASP A 967 -2.18 57.99 -34.72
CA ASP A 967 -2.51 57.04 -35.77
C ASP A 967 -3.04 55.73 -35.16
N GLY A 968 -4.11 55.20 -35.77
CA GLY A 968 -4.85 54.05 -35.24
C GLY A 968 -4.10 52.74 -35.40
N SER A 969 -3.39 52.33 -34.35
CA SER A 969 -3.10 50.93 -34.02
C SER A 969 -2.93 50.84 -32.51
N GLY A 970 -3.89 50.23 -31.81
CA GLY A 970 -3.83 50.09 -30.35
C GLY A 970 -2.61 49.24 -29.95
N ASP A 971 -1.65 49.89 -29.29
CA ASP A 971 -0.41 49.26 -28.83
C ASP A 971 -0.69 48.11 -27.85
N ILE A 972 -0.03 46.99 -28.12
CA ILE A 972 0.01 45.78 -27.32
C ILE A 972 0.82 46.10 -26.07
N MET A 973 0.27 45.85 -24.87
CA MET A 973 1.06 45.85 -23.62
C MET A 973 2.28 44.95 -23.80
N ASP A 974 3.49 45.52 -23.75
CA ASP A 974 4.73 44.75 -23.80
C ASP A 974 5.03 44.23 -22.39
N TRP A 975 4.87 42.92 -22.19
CA TRP A 975 5.17 42.26 -20.92
C TRP A 975 6.69 42.18 -20.78
N ASN A 976 7.26 42.34 -19.57
CA ASN A 976 8.70 42.18 -19.38
C ASN A 976 9.07 40.69 -19.46
N LEU A 977 9.28 40.22 -20.68
CA LEU A 977 9.32 38.81 -21.07
C LEU A 977 10.50 38.03 -20.47
N GLU A 978 11.60 38.69 -20.07
CA GLU A 978 12.75 38.01 -19.45
C GLU A 978 12.46 37.53 -18.01
N GLU A 979 11.67 38.28 -17.22
CA GLU A 979 11.27 37.85 -15.88
C GLU A 979 10.23 36.70 -15.94
N LEU A 980 9.36 36.74 -16.96
CA LEU A 980 8.34 35.72 -17.22
C LEU A 980 8.96 34.41 -17.70
N ASP A 981 9.95 34.45 -18.59
CA ASP A 981 10.73 33.28 -19.02
C ASP A 981 11.52 32.70 -17.84
N SER A 982 12.04 33.50 -16.91
CA SER A 982 12.72 32.98 -15.71
C SER A 982 11.77 32.24 -14.77
N THR A 983 10.52 32.71 -14.64
CA THR A 983 9.50 32.10 -13.77
C THR A 983 8.90 30.86 -14.42
N LEU A 984 8.64 30.89 -15.73
CA LEU A 984 8.26 29.70 -16.51
C LEU A 984 9.38 28.65 -16.53
N ASN A 985 10.64 29.08 -16.55
CA ASN A 985 11.79 28.18 -16.39
C ASN A 985 11.86 27.55 -14.99
N LEU A 986 11.37 28.21 -13.92
CA LEU A 986 11.21 27.57 -12.60
C LEU A 986 10.13 26.47 -12.58
N PHE A 987 9.06 26.63 -13.37
CA PHE A 987 8.05 25.60 -13.59
C PHE A 987 8.56 24.43 -14.45
N GLN A 988 9.40 24.71 -15.45
CA GLN A 988 9.97 23.71 -16.37
C GLN A 988 11.23 23.02 -15.81
N SER A 989 11.98 23.66 -14.91
CA SER A 989 13.19 23.12 -14.27
C SER A 989 12.89 22.13 -13.14
N GLY A 990 11.62 22.06 -12.69
CA GLY A 990 11.19 21.16 -11.61
C GLY A 990 11.51 21.66 -10.20
N GLU A 991 11.96 22.91 -10.01
CA GLU A 991 12.21 23.47 -8.67
C GLU A 991 10.90 23.80 -7.90
N ILE A 992 9.82 24.09 -8.62
CA ILE A 992 8.45 24.09 -8.08
C ILE A 992 7.72 22.95 -8.80
N ALA A 993 7.82 21.73 -8.27
CA ALA A 993 7.23 20.56 -8.91
C ALA A 993 5.69 20.74 -9.00
N PRO A 994 5.07 20.67 -10.20
CA PRO A 994 3.64 20.43 -10.29
C PRO A 994 3.39 19.06 -9.67
N PHE A 995 2.31 18.95 -8.88
CA PHE A 995 1.83 17.71 -8.27
C PHE A 995 2.13 16.48 -9.14
N THR A 996 2.77 15.48 -8.55
CA THR A 996 2.99 14.19 -9.20
C THR A 996 1.63 13.51 -9.45
N ASP A 997 1.56 12.57 -10.39
CA ASP A 997 0.36 11.74 -10.58
C ASP A 997 -0.06 11.02 -9.27
N ALA A 998 0.90 10.79 -8.37
CA ALA A 998 0.66 10.25 -7.04
C ALA A 998 0.01 11.27 -6.09
N ASP A 999 0.42 12.54 -6.11
CA ASP A 999 -0.23 13.58 -5.31
C ASP A 999 -1.65 13.87 -5.81
N TRP A 1000 -1.88 13.81 -7.13
CA TRP A 1000 -3.23 13.86 -7.69
C TRP A 1000 -4.04 12.63 -7.26
N ALA A 1001 -3.47 11.43 -7.35
CA ALA A 1001 -4.13 10.21 -6.88
C ALA A 1001 -4.48 10.28 -5.38
N GLU A 1002 -3.61 10.82 -4.53
CA GLU A 1002 -3.85 11.05 -3.10
C GLU A 1002 -5.01 12.03 -2.85
N LEU A 1003 -5.14 13.08 -3.66
CA LEU A 1003 -6.23 14.06 -3.60
C LEU A 1003 -7.58 13.49 -4.12
N PHE A 1004 -7.52 12.45 -4.96
CA PHE A 1004 -8.66 11.85 -5.67
C PHE A 1004 -9.06 10.46 -5.18
N ASP A 1005 -8.31 9.84 -4.28
CA ASP A 1005 -8.67 8.53 -3.74
C ASP A 1005 -9.82 8.68 -2.74
N LEU A 1006 -10.94 8.02 -3.01
CA LEU A 1006 -12.06 7.86 -2.07
C LEU A 1006 -11.68 6.91 -0.91
N ALA A 1007 -10.47 6.32 -0.97
CA ALA A 1007 -9.92 5.39 0.01
C ALA A 1007 -8.95 6.05 1.02
N VAL A 1008 -9.01 7.37 1.22
CA VAL A 1008 -8.53 7.92 2.49
C VAL A 1008 -9.49 7.43 3.56
N GLU A 1009 -9.08 6.38 4.27
CA GLU A 1009 -9.79 5.83 5.41
C GLU A 1009 -10.25 6.95 6.34
N MET A 1010 -11.55 6.99 6.65
CA MET A 1010 -12.08 7.73 7.82
C MET A 1010 -11.67 7.06 9.15
N ASP A 1011 -10.59 6.27 9.16
CA ASP A 1011 -10.09 5.54 10.33
C ASP A 1011 -9.07 6.35 11.15
N GLY A 1012 -8.99 7.67 10.91
CA GLY A 1012 -8.32 8.59 11.82
C GLY A 1012 -9.12 8.73 13.11
N GLU A 1013 -8.88 7.84 14.07
CA GLU A 1013 -9.35 8.00 15.44
C GLU A 1013 -9.01 9.41 15.94
N PHE A 1014 -10.08 10.14 16.28
CA PHE A 1014 -10.04 11.28 17.16
C PHE A 1014 -9.44 10.86 18.51
N SER A 1015 -8.17 11.18 18.73
CA SER A 1015 -7.65 11.39 20.08
C SER A 1015 -7.02 12.78 20.17
N VAL A 1016 -7.73 13.70 20.82
CA VAL A 1016 -7.15 14.89 21.44
C VAL A 1016 -6.65 14.46 22.83
N PRO A 1017 -5.50 14.90 23.38
CA PRO A 1017 -4.19 15.22 22.80
C PRO A 1017 -3.05 14.34 23.38
N GLY A 1018 -1.93 14.22 22.67
CA GLY A 1018 -0.67 13.61 23.13
C GLY A 1018 0.44 13.67 22.10
#